data_AF-A0A7S4I0K2-F1
#
_entry.id   AF-A0A7S4I0K2-F1
#
_cell.length_a   1.000
_cell.length_b   1.000
_cell.length_c   1.000
_cell.angle_alpha   90.00
_cell.angle_beta   90.00
_cell.angle_gamma   90.00
#
_symmetry.space_group_name_H-M   'P 1'
#
loop_
_entity.id
_entity.type
_entity.pdbx_description
1 polymer ?
#
loop_
_entity_poly.entity_id
_entity_poly.type
_entity_poly.pdbx_seq_one_letter_code
_entity_poly.pdbx_strand_id
1 'polypeptide(L)'
;FVERGACFVSGKFDLMQHVQPLSAIVAALDSYCDQLAQDDDRADDAREKIASTIGSELGALAALIPNLTKLVSAKAGDQHFKSYVLPIGGDAMQRLVFLFRMLFRATCSPTHPVVLVLDDLQWADEVSIKLMQCLVTDSAIRGLLCIGCYRDNEVSEDHPITSSLHMIRRSSSVNVTNVHVENLTLNSVNSLLSDALCLTPRMTLSLAKDVHRKTGGNALFVVQLLTSLHDEGALRYSLTSRRWEWDMTKISDKRIADNVVELMRAKLMRLAPEVREAVKVAAAFGAQCQEALLVVIDRAPNSALGIIASLDVAIAEGIMVKSSESVYCFSHDQIQDAAYHLIPASEREAFHLRMGRLLRKSSSDSEIETFIFTVVDQMHRGSSLITACDEKVDLVQLSLIAGQMASTMSAFLPASAYLRAGIDLLAEEIWEQHRDMCLDIYIHCAETEYVLGAFDSMAKHVDEFLRRARTLEESVRGYYIQLQGMGAQGHTDDAINTGIATLALLGETFPVCISYVLIEKEIQETLSLFNTKTDKSLLRLQPMNDAKKQETMRLLNLMILYVFTTKKEYLPLVASKMVRVSLLHGCCRESAFGFACFGFILCGLNADFSRGYRCGKIALALLDRFGATEQLAKVYTAVYGIVNNWVEPIQSSLDCLKHAVSVGCATGDTEYAMVSSHIYMAAALCSG
;
A
#
# COMPACT_ATOMS: atom_id res chain seq x y z
N PHE A 1 31.11 -0.69 -4.89
CA PHE A 1 29.97 0.14 -4.48
C PHE A 1 29.87 0.22 -2.95
N VAL A 2 29.85 -0.90 -2.24
CA VAL A 2 29.88 -0.92 -0.76
C VAL A 2 31.13 -0.24 -0.19
N GLU A 3 32.32 -0.51 -0.74
CA GLU A 3 33.57 0.18 -0.38
C GLU A 3 33.57 1.70 -0.67
N ARG A 4 32.55 2.22 -1.36
CA ARG A 4 32.34 3.64 -1.64
C ARG A 4 31.13 4.24 -0.89
N GLY A 5 30.60 3.55 0.12
CA GLY A 5 29.49 4.03 0.96
C GLY A 5 28.09 3.84 0.36
N ALA A 6 27.94 3.00 -0.66
CA ALA A 6 26.63 2.70 -1.24
C ALA A 6 25.84 1.68 -0.39
N CYS A 7 24.55 1.96 -0.16
CA CYS A 7 23.61 1.06 0.50
C CYS A 7 23.01 0.10 -0.53
N PHE A 8 23.02 -1.21 -0.25
CA PHE A 8 22.35 -2.21 -1.09
C PHE A 8 21.13 -2.75 -0.37
N VAL A 9 19.98 -2.66 -1.03
CA VAL A 9 18.72 -3.19 -0.53
C VAL A 9 17.97 -3.92 -1.62
N SER A 10 17.33 -5.02 -1.25
CA SER A 10 16.66 -5.89 -2.20
C SER A 10 15.27 -6.28 -1.73
N GLY A 11 14.33 -6.32 -2.67
CA GLY A 11 12.99 -6.90 -2.50
C GLY A 11 12.75 -7.95 -3.59
N LYS A 12 12.02 -9.02 -3.27
CA LYS A 12 11.64 -10.07 -4.21
C LYS A 12 10.11 -10.22 -4.24
N PHE A 13 9.52 -10.24 -5.43
CA PHE A 13 8.10 -10.55 -5.62
C PHE A 13 7.91 -12.07 -5.78
N ASP A 14 6.73 -12.60 -5.45
CA ASP A 14 6.41 -14.03 -5.56
C ASP A 14 4.93 -14.21 -5.97
N LEU A 15 4.70 -15.07 -6.97
CA LEU A 15 3.39 -15.43 -7.53
C LEU A 15 2.38 -15.89 -6.47
N MET A 16 2.84 -16.58 -5.43
CA MET A 16 1.98 -17.09 -4.36
C MET A 16 1.85 -16.12 -3.18
N GLN A 17 2.70 -15.08 -3.10
CA GLN A 17 2.67 -14.05 -2.06
C GLN A 17 1.87 -12.79 -2.48
N HIS A 18 0.76 -12.96 -3.20
CA HIS A 18 -0.27 -11.90 -3.34
C HIS A 18 -0.82 -11.39 -1.99
N VAL A 19 -0.45 -12.08 -0.90
CA VAL A 19 -0.77 -11.88 0.51
C VAL A 19 -0.53 -10.44 1.02
N GLN A 20 0.42 -9.66 0.47
CA GLN A 20 0.71 -8.32 1.01
C GLN A 20 1.23 -7.34 -0.07
N PRO A 21 0.47 -6.29 -0.42
CA PRO A 21 0.93 -5.27 -1.38
C PRO A 21 2.13 -4.50 -0.88
N LEU A 22 2.97 -4.06 -1.82
CA LEU A 22 4.23 -3.38 -1.53
C LEU A 22 5.23 -4.22 -0.73
N SER A 23 4.96 -5.50 -0.47
CA SER A 23 5.79 -6.36 0.40
C SER A 23 7.27 -6.31 0.05
N ALA A 24 7.62 -6.49 -1.23
CA ALA A 24 9.00 -6.45 -1.70
C ALA A 24 9.66 -5.07 -1.46
N ILE A 25 8.92 -3.99 -1.72
CA ILE A 25 9.44 -2.62 -1.54
C ILE A 25 9.57 -2.28 -0.05
N VAL A 26 8.56 -2.64 0.75
CA VAL A 26 8.56 -2.47 2.20
C VAL A 26 9.70 -3.26 2.82
N ALA A 27 9.91 -4.52 2.43
CA ALA A 27 11.03 -5.33 2.91
C ALA A 27 12.39 -4.72 2.56
N ALA A 28 12.55 -4.23 1.31
CA ALA A 28 13.77 -3.53 0.91
C ALA A 28 14.00 -2.26 1.75
N LEU A 29 12.94 -1.51 2.03
CA LEU A 29 13.00 -0.28 2.81
C LEU A 29 13.16 -0.50 4.31
N ASP A 30 12.61 -1.58 4.84
CA ASP A 30 12.80 -1.98 6.22
C ASP A 30 14.26 -2.38 6.45
N SER A 31 14.84 -3.15 5.53
CA SER A 31 16.28 -3.41 5.50
C SER A 31 17.11 -2.12 5.34
N TYR A 32 16.66 -1.18 4.51
CA TYR A 32 17.31 0.12 4.37
C TYR A 32 17.36 0.91 5.68
N CYS A 33 16.23 0.97 6.39
CA CYS A 33 16.12 1.66 7.68
C CYS A 33 16.99 1.00 8.75
N ASP A 34 17.06 -0.34 8.77
CA ASP A 34 17.94 -1.08 9.67
C ASP A 34 19.42 -0.80 9.39
N GLN A 35 19.84 -0.82 8.12
CA GLN A 35 21.21 -0.47 7.73
C GLN A 35 21.57 0.97 8.09
N LEU A 36 20.64 1.92 7.91
CA LEU A 36 20.83 3.31 8.33
C LEU A 36 20.94 3.44 9.85
N ALA A 37 20.16 2.68 10.61
CA ALA A 37 20.16 2.73 12.07
C ALA A 37 21.46 2.17 12.69
N GLN A 38 22.20 1.35 11.96
CA GLN A 38 23.48 0.77 12.39
C GLN A 38 24.69 1.71 12.19
N ASP A 39 24.53 2.82 11.48
CA ASP A 39 25.57 3.83 11.24
C ASP A 39 25.23 5.12 12.00
N ASP A 40 25.84 5.32 13.17
CA ASP A 40 25.45 6.38 14.12
C ASP A 40 25.48 7.80 13.50
N ASP A 41 26.52 8.12 12.71
CA ASP A 41 26.68 9.42 12.08
C ASP A 41 25.60 9.66 11.00
N ARG A 42 25.29 8.63 10.20
CA ARG A 42 24.23 8.71 9.19
C ARG A 42 22.83 8.65 9.79
N ALA A 43 22.65 7.94 10.90
CA ALA A 43 21.37 7.81 11.56
C ALA A 43 20.89 9.15 12.10
N ASP A 44 21.76 9.96 12.71
CA ASP A 44 21.40 11.28 13.22
C ASP A 44 21.00 12.26 12.09
N ASP A 45 21.78 12.34 11.02
CA ASP A 45 21.47 13.18 9.85
C ASP A 45 20.16 12.72 9.16
N ALA A 46 19.97 11.41 9.01
CA ALA A 46 18.75 10.84 8.45
C ALA A 46 17.52 11.15 9.33
N ARG A 47 17.62 11.02 10.66
CA ARG A 47 16.53 11.36 11.59
C ARG A 47 16.08 12.80 11.44
N GLU A 48 17.03 13.74 11.46
CA GLU A 48 16.73 15.17 11.38
C GLU A 48 16.07 15.50 10.04
N LYS A 49 16.61 14.99 8.93
CA LYS A 49 16.05 15.18 7.59
C LYS A 49 14.69 14.53 7.43
N ILE A 50 14.50 13.31 7.92
CA ILE A 50 13.20 12.61 7.87
C ILE A 50 12.17 13.40 8.67
N ALA A 51 12.51 13.83 9.89
CA ALA A 51 11.61 14.60 10.73
C ALA A 51 11.25 15.96 10.11
N SER A 52 12.23 16.68 9.53
CA SER A 52 11.98 17.97 8.88
C SER A 52 11.16 17.86 7.61
N THR A 53 11.23 16.71 6.93
CA THR A 53 10.68 16.52 5.58
C THR A 53 9.30 15.84 5.61
N ILE A 54 9.12 14.86 6.50
CA ILE A 54 7.88 14.06 6.62
C ILE A 54 7.00 14.55 7.77
N GLY A 55 7.59 15.10 8.84
CA GLY A 55 6.87 15.73 9.95
C GLY A 55 5.91 14.77 10.67
N SER A 56 4.67 15.24 10.91
CA SER A 56 3.62 14.49 11.62
C SER A 56 3.17 13.22 10.91
N GLU A 57 3.41 13.10 9.61
CA GLU A 57 2.90 11.98 8.80
C GLU A 57 3.81 10.75 8.83
N LEU A 58 4.91 10.81 9.59
CA LEU A 58 5.85 9.70 9.77
C LEU A 58 5.15 8.44 10.30
N GLY A 59 4.11 8.60 11.13
CA GLY A 59 3.34 7.48 11.69
C GLY A 59 2.75 6.55 10.62
N ALA A 60 2.36 7.09 9.45
CA ALA A 60 1.79 6.29 8.37
C ALA A 60 2.84 5.40 7.69
N LEU A 61 4.07 5.88 7.51
CA LEU A 61 5.16 5.06 6.99
C LEU A 61 5.72 4.11 8.06
N ALA A 62 5.77 4.55 9.33
CA ALA A 62 6.27 3.77 10.45
C ALA A 62 5.42 2.53 10.72
N ALA A 63 4.10 2.60 10.46
CA ALA A 63 3.20 1.45 10.51
C ALA A 63 3.52 0.37 9.46
N LEU A 64 4.10 0.76 8.32
CA LEU A 64 4.49 -0.16 7.23
C LEU A 64 5.93 -0.65 7.37
N ILE A 65 6.82 0.16 7.94
CA ILE A 65 8.26 -0.09 7.98
C ILE A 65 8.72 -0.12 9.46
N PRO A 66 8.72 -1.30 10.11
CA PRO A 66 9.05 -1.42 11.53
C PRO A 66 10.38 -0.77 11.93
N ASN A 67 11.44 -0.93 11.13
CA ASN A 67 12.75 -0.37 11.41
C ASN A 67 12.82 1.15 11.19
N LEU A 68 11.87 1.76 10.46
CA LEU A 68 11.74 3.22 10.41
C LEU A 68 11.36 3.77 11.79
N THR A 69 10.49 3.06 12.51
CA THR A 69 10.13 3.43 13.89
C THR A 69 11.37 3.46 14.78
N LYS A 70 12.21 2.42 14.72
CA LYS A 70 13.46 2.34 15.49
C LYS A 70 14.44 3.45 15.10
N LEU A 71 14.55 3.73 13.80
CA LEU A 71 15.44 4.79 13.30
C LEU A 71 15.04 6.14 13.90
N VAL A 72 13.76 6.46 13.99
CA VAL A 72 13.30 7.78 14.45
C VAL A 72 13.07 7.88 15.97
N SER A 73 12.71 6.79 16.65
CA SER A 73 12.39 6.79 18.09
C SER A 73 13.61 6.89 19.02
N ALA A 74 14.84 6.72 18.51
CA ALA A 74 16.07 6.71 19.32
C ALA A 74 16.41 8.03 20.04
N LYS A 75 15.77 9.16 19.71
CA LYS A 75 15.94 10.46 20.42
C LYS A 75 14.63 11.19 20.77
N ALA A 76 13.50 10.85 20.13
CA ALA A 76 12.20 11.46 20.39
C ALA A 76 11.45 10.63 21.43
N GLY A 77 11.61 10.95 22.72
CA GLY A 77 11.02 10.19 23.82
C GLY A 77 9.53 9.92 23.61
N ASP A 78 9.16 8.63 23.58
CA ASP A 78 7.81 8.05 23.69
C ASP A 78 6.66 8.91 23.16
N GLN A 79 6.83 9.54 21.99
CA GLN A 79 5.69 10.01 21.23
C GLN A 79 5.03 8.75 20.68
N HIS A 80 4.00 8.28 21.40
CA HIS A 80 3.06 7.30 20.88
C HIS A 80 2.64 7.78 19.49
N PHE A 81 3.15 7.10 18.45
CA PHE A 81 2.64 7.23 17.11
C PHE A 81 1.15 6.88 17.20
N LYS A 82 0.30 7.90 17.26
CA LYS A 82 -1.14 7.66 17.30
C LYS A 82 -1.46 6.83 16.07
N SER A 83 -2.15 5.72 16.27
CA SER A 83 -2.78 4.97 15.18
C SER A 83 -3.64 5.97 14.42
N TYR A 84 -3.12 6.46 13.30
CA TYR A 84 -3.87 7.28 12.38
C TYR A 84 -4.72 6.29 11.60
N VAL A 85 -6.01 6.21 11.94
CA VAL A 85 -7.00 5.75 10.99
C VAL A 85 -6.90 6.70 9.80
N LEU A 86 -6.32 6.22 8.71
CA LEU A 86 -6.17 7.00 7.50
C LEU A 86 -7.56 7.47 7.07
N PRO A 87 -7.76 8.77 6.77
CA PRO A 87 -8.97 9.20 6.11
C PRO A 87 -9.11 8.40 4.82
N ILE A 88 -10.20 7.66 4.72
CA ILE A 88 -10.55 6.92 3.52
C ILE A 88 -10.98 7.97 2.49
N GLY A 89 -10.15 8.13 1.46
CA GLY A 89 -10.31 9.11 0.40
C GLY A 89 -9.51 8.66 -0.83
N GLY A 90 -9.86 9.17 -2.01
CA GLY A 90 -9.26 8.77 -3.30
C GLY A 90 -7.74 8.92 -3.45
N ASP A 91 -7.09 9.51 -2.44
CA ASP A 91 -5.72 9.99 -2.50
C ASP A 91 -4.76 9.29 -1.52
N ALA A 92 -5.20 8.27 -0.79
CA ALA A 92 -4.33 7.56 0.16
C ALA A 92 -3.12 6.89 -0.52
N MET A 93 -3.29 6.35 -1.74
CA MET A 93 -2.17 5.87 -2.55
C MET A 93 -1.22 7.01 -2.96
N GLN A 94 -1.76 8.17 -3.34
CA GLN A 94 -0.95 9.33 -3.73
C GLN A 94 -0.14 9.87 -2.54
N ARG A 95 -0.77 9.91 -1.36
CA ARG A 95 -0.12 10.19 -0.08
C ARG A 95 1.02 9.21 0.17
N LEU A 96 0.79 7.91 0.04
CA LEU A 96 1.81 6.91 0.29
C LEU A 96 3.01 7.09 -0.67
N VAL A 97 2.74 7.24 -1.97
CA VAL A 97 3.77 7.53 -2.98
C VAL A 97 4.54 8.81 -2.66
N PHE A 98 3.85 9.87 -2.22
CA PHE A 98 4.48 11.11 -1.78
C PHE A 98 5.41 10.89 -0.59
N LEU A 99 4.94 10.18 0.45
CA LEU A 99 5.72 9.91 1.66
C LEU A 99 6.98 9.08 1.35
N PHE A 100 6.87 8.06 0.49
CA PHE A 100 8.04 7.31 0.03
C PHE A 100 9.03 8.20 -0.72
N ARG A 101 8.56 9.07 -1.65
CA ARG A 101 9.44 10.02 -2.33
C ARG A 101 10.16 10.94 -1.36
N MET A 102 9.47 11.43 -0.34
CA MET A 102 10.06 12.28 0.70
C MET A 102 11.13 11.53 1.52
N LEU A 103 10.90 10.26 1.86
CA LEU A 103 11.90 9.41 2.53
C LEU A 103 13.18 9.26 1.70
N PHE A 104 13.05 8.94 0.41
CA PHE A 104 14.20 8.84 -0.50
C PHE A 104 14.89 10.19 -0.71
N ARG A 105 14.14 11.29 -0.86
CA ARG A 105 14.72 12.65 -0.95
C ARG A 105 15.52 13.03 0.30
N ALA A 106 15.06 12.63 1.48
CA ALA A 106 15.71 12.94 2.74
C ALA A 106 16.99 12.13 2.96
N THR A 107 17.04 10.87 2.50
CA THR A 107 18.09 9.92 2.87
C THR A 107 19.07 9.60 1.74
N CYS A 108 18.66 9.72 0.47
CA CYS A 108 19.52 9.46 -0.68
C CYS A 108 20.32 10.70 -1.06
N SER A 109 21.59 10.48 -1.38
CA SER A 109 22.45 11.54 -1.90
C SER A 109 23.56 10.96 -2.78
N PRO A 110 24.22 11.77 -3.63
CA PRO A 110 25.40 11.31 -4.36
C PRO A 110 26.54 10.83 -3.47
N THR A 111 26.61 11.30 -2.21
CA THR A 111 27.60 10.87 -1.21
C THR A 111 27.18 9.57 -0.51
N HIS A 112 25.88 9.31 -0.40
CA HIS A 112 25.31 8.09 0.18
C HIS A 112 24.29 7.49 -0.79
N PRO A 113 24.76 6.87 -1.89
CA PRO A 113 23.86 6.35 -2.91
C PRO A 113 23.16 5.07 -2.42
N VAL A 114 21.94 4.85 -2.91
CA VAL A 114 21.14 3.65 -2.62
C VAL A 114 20.95 2.86 -3.91
N VAL A 115 21.25 1.57 -3.86
CA VAL A 115 20.96 0.61 -4.92
C VAL A 115 19.77 -0.24 -4.47
N LEU A 116 18.63 -0.01 -5.09
CA LEU A 116 17.39 -0.75 -4.88
C LEU A 116 17.28 -1.85 -5.93
N VAL A 117 17.34 -3.11 -5.50
CA VAL A 117 17.19 -4.28 -6.38
C VAL A 117 15.79 -4.86 -6.18
N LEU A 118 15.02 -4.96 -7.25
CA LEU A 118 13.68 -5.55 -7.23
C LEU A 118 13.68 -6.78 -8.15
N ASP A 119 13.52 -7.95 -7.54
CA ASP A 119 13.58 -9.24 -8.23
C ASP A 119 12.17 -9.77 -8.54
N ASP A 120 12.04 -10.48 -9.66
CA ASP A 120 10.80 -11.04 -10.19
C ASP A 120 9.64 -10.04 -10.42
N LEU A 121 9.92 -8.89 -11.07
CA LEU A 121 8.90 -7.86 -11.31
C LEU A 121 7.68 -8.33 -12.14
N GLN A 122 7.75 -9.48 -12.82
CA GLN A 122 6.58 -10.09 -13.48
C GLN A 122 5.46 -10.49 -12.49
N TRP A 123 5.76 -10.59 -11.20
CA TRP A 123 4.76 -10.88 -10.16
C TRP A 123 4.45 -9.66 -9.28
N ALA A 124 4.99 -8.48 -9.63
CA ALA A 124 4.77 -7.27 -8.86
C ALA A 124 3.32 -6.76 -8.97
N ASP A 125 2.77 -6.33 -7.84
CA ASP A 125 1.47 -5.66 -7.82
C ASP A 125 1.54 -4.27 -8.47
N GLU A 126 0.39 -3.78 -8.97
CA GLU A 126 0.32 -2.50 -9.67
C GLU A 126 0.77 -1.31 -8.81
N VAL A 127 0.52 -1.35 -7.50
CA VAL A 127 0.92 -0.28 -6.57
C VAL A 127 2.44 -0.22 -6.48
N SER A 128 3.10 -1.37 -6.36
CA SER A 128 4.56 -1.50 -6.36
C SER A 128 5.18 -0.98 -7.64
N ILE A 129 4.64 -1.35 -8.80
CA ILE A 129 5.11 -0.89 -10.10
C ILE A 129 4.95 0.64 -10.21
N LYS A 130 3.81 1.18 -9.78
CA LYS A 130 3.55 2.63 -9.81
C LYS A 130 4.47 3.39 -8.87
N LEU A 131 4.71 2.87 -7.66
CA LEU A 131 5.63 3.47 -6.71
C LEU A 131 7.06 3.50 -7.25
N MET A 132 7.54 2.37 -7.80
CA MET A 132 8.85 2.27 -8.44
C MET A 132 8.99 3.34 -9.54
N GLN A 133 8.00 3.44 -10.43
CA GLN A 133 7.96 4.46 -11.48
C GLN A 133 8.08 5.88 -10.91
N CYS A 134 7.32 6.20 -9.86
CA CYS A 134 7.32 7.52 -9.23
C CYS A 134 8.66 7.84 -8.53
N LEU A 135 9.31 6.85 -7.93
CA LEU A 135 10.62 7.02 -7.29
C LEU A 135 11.72 7.29 -8.32
N VAL A 136 11.79 6.48 -9.39
CA VAL A 136 12.87 6.62 -10.38
C VAL A 136 12.74 7.88 -11.25
N THR A 137 11.51 8.38 -11.45
CA THR A 137 11.27 9.58 -12.29
C THR A 137 11.38 10.89 -11.51
N ASP A 138 11.47 10.85 -10.18
CA ASP A 138 11.60 12.04 -9.34
C ASP A 138 13.02 12.62 -9.37
N SER A 139 13.21 13.70 -10.13
CA SER A 139 14.51 14.38 -10.29
C SER A 139 15.09 14.99 -9.01
N ALA A 140 14.29 15.14 -7.95
CA ALA A 140 14.78 15.61 -6.65
C ALA A 140 15.45 14.47 -5.84
N ILE A 141 15.18 13.21 -6.15
CA ILE A 141 15.87 12.07 -5.55
C ILE A 141 17.23 11.93 -6.25
N ARG A 142 18.31 12.21 -5.52
CA ARG A 142 19.68 12.11 -6.06
C ARG A 142 20.40 10.92 -5.43
N GLY A 143 21.11 10.15 -6.25
CA GLY A 143 21.88 8.99 -5.77
C GLY A 143 21.06 7.70 -5.62
N LEU A 144 19.93 7.57 -6.32
CA LEU A 144 19.17 6.31 -6.40
C LEU A 144 19.50 5.56 -7.70
N LEU A 145 19.84 4.28 -7.59
CA LEU A 145 19.92 3.33 -8.70
C LEU A 145 18.89 2.23 -8.46
N CYS A 146 17.97 2.03 -9.39
CA CYS A 146 17.02 0.93 -9.34
C CYS A 146 17.43 -0.15 -10.35
N ILE A 147 17.49 -1.40 -9.91
CA ILE A 147 17.75 -2.58 -10.74
C ILE A 147 16.50 -3.46 -10.66
N GLY A 148 15.84 -3.66 -11.79
CA GLY A 148 14.67 -4.52 -11.90
C GLY A 148 15.00 -5.78 -12.68
N CYS A 149 14.71 -6.95 -12.11
CA CYS A 149 14.83 -8.24 -12.78
C CYS A 149 13.43 -8.78 -13.10
N TYR A 150 13.23 -9.27 -14.32
CA TYR A 150 11.99 -9.94 -14.70
C TYR A 150 12.19 -10.92 -15.86
N ARG A 151 11.24 -11.83 -16.01
CA ARG A 151 11.20 -12.81 -17.10
C ARG A 151 10.46 -12.23 -18.30
N ASP A 152 11.13 -12.11 -19.44
CA ASP A 152 10.58 -11.50 -20.65
C ASP A 152 9.46 -12.32 -21.30
N ASN A 153 9.46 -13.63 -21.10
CA ASN A 153 8.42 -14.55 -21.58
C ASN A 153 7.13 -14.55 -20.73
N GLU A 154 7.15 -14.00 -19.52
CA GLU A 154 5.99 -13.91 -18.62
C GLU A 154 5.34 -12.50 -18.62
N VAL A 155 5.97 -11.53 -19.31
CA VAL A 155 5.50 -10.14 -19.39
C VAL A 155 4.95 -9.86 -20.79
N SER A 156 3.61 -9.80 -20.90
CA SER A 156 2.92 -9.45 -22.14
C SER A 156 2.91 -7.92 -22.41
N GLU A 157 2.46 -7.53 -23.60
CA GLU A 157 2.24 -6.10 -23.93
C GLU A 157 1.23 -5.42 -22.99
N ASP A 158 0.25 -6.17 -22.49
CA ASP A 158 -0.79 -5.68 -21.58
C ASP A 158 -0.33 -5.62 -20.11
N HIS A 159 0.86 -6.14 -19.78
CA HIS A 159 1.33 -6.18 -18.40
C HIS A 159 1.66 -4.77 -17.87
N PRO A 160 1.28 -4.42 -16.61
CA PRO A 160 1.51 -3.09 -16.02
C PRO A 160 2.97 -2.59 -16.00
N ILE A 161 3.94 -3.52 -16.03
CA ILE A 161 5.37 -3.18 -16.05
C ILE A 161 5.77 -2.61 -17.41
N THR A 162 5.16 -3.09 -18.49
CA THR A 162 5.45 -2.68 -19.87
C THR A 162 5.11 -1.21 -20.05
N SER A 163 3.90 -0.80 -19.66
CA SER A 163 3.46 0.59 -19.70
C SER A 163 4.33 1.49 -18.81
N SER A 164 4.68 1.02 -17.61
CA SER A 164 5.53 1.76 -16.67
C SER A 164 6.95 1.96 -17.18
N LEU A 165 7.58 0.93 -17.76
CA LEU A 165 8.90 1.05 -18.40
C LEU A 165 8.88 2.00 -19.59
N HIS A 166 7.80 2.02 -20.39
CA HIS A 166 7.63 3.01 -21.46
C HIS A 166 7.57 4.43 -20.92
N MET A 167 6.87 4.67 -19.82
CA MET A 167 6.81 5.98 -19.18
C MET A 167 8.18 6.41 -18.63
N ILE A 168 8.90 5.50 -17.97
CA ILE A 168 10.25 5.79 -17.44
C ILE A 168 11.21 6.17 -18.57
N ARG A 169 11.19 5.42 -19.68
CA ARG A 169 12.04 5.70 -20.86
C ARG A 169 11.74 7.03 -21.53
N ARG A 170 10.51 7.54 -21.44
CA ARG A 170 10.13 8.86 -21.96
C ARG A 170 10.58 10.01 -21.06
N SER A 171 10.91 9.74 -19.80
CA SER A 171 11.41 10.75 -18.89
C SER A 171 12.85 11.13 -19.23
N SER A 172 13.10 12.43 -19.45
CA SER A 172 14.46 12.93 -19.74
C SER A 172 15.40 12.87 -18.52
N SER A 173 14.86 12.65 -17.32
CA SER A 173 15.62 12.59 -16.06
C SER A 173 16.24 11.23 -15.76
N VAL A 174 15.93 10.18 -16.52
CA VAL A 174 16.29 8.79 -16.17
C VAL A 174 17.09 8.12 -17.29
N ASN A 175 18.26 7.57 -16.92
CA ASN A 175 19.03 6.72 -17.81
C ASN A 175 18.58 5.27 -17.64
N VAL A 176 17.94 4.71 -18.67
CA VAL A 176 17.47 3.31 -18.66
C VAL A 176 18.42 2.45 -19.47
N THR A 177 18.91 1.37 -18.87
CA THR A 177 19.71 0.34 -19.55
C THR A 177 18.99 -1.00 -19.43
N ASN A 178 18.70 -1.64 -20.56
CA ASN A 178 18.17 -3.00 -20.56
C ASN A 178 19.34 -3.98 -20.76
N VAL A 179 19.42 -5.00 -19.92
CA VAL A 179 20.38 -6.09 -20.06
C VAL A 179 19.58 -7.37 -20.27
N HIS A 180 19.62 -7.92 -21.48
CA HIS A 180 19.02 -9.22 -21.77
C HIS A 180 20.02 -10.32 -21.40
N VAL A 181 19.61 -11.25 -20.54
CA VAL A 181 20.45 -12.34 -20.03
C VAL A 181 20.12 -13.62 -20.78
N GLU A 182 20.98 -13.98 -21.75
CA GLU A 182 20.84 -15.21 -22.54
C GLU A 182 21.35 -16.45 -21.79
N ASN A 183 20.98 -17.64 -22.29
CA ASN A 183 21.55 -18.91 -21.82
C ASN A 183 23.09 -18.93 -21.97
N LEU A 184 23.77 -19.65 -21.08
CA LEU A 184 25.23 -19.78 -21.10
C LEU A 184 25.70 -20.45 -22.40
N THR A 185 26.58 -19.78 -23.13
CA THR A 185 27.25 -20.37 -24.28
C THR A 185 28.08 -21.59 -23.87
N LEU A 186 28.39 -22.49 -24.81
CA LEU A 186 29.30 -23.61 -24.59
C LEU A 186 30.63 -23.17 -23.97
N ASN A 187 31.16 -22.01 -24.39
CA ASN A 187 32.41 -21.47 -23.85
C ASN A 187 32.23 -21.05 -22.39
N SER A 188 31.12 -20.38 -22.05
CA SER A 188 30.79 -20.00 -20.68
C SER A 188 30.61 -21.22 -19.77
N VAL A 189 29.90 -22.26 -20.24
CA VAL A 189 29.77 -23.54 -19.53
C VAL A 189 31.14 -24.20 -19.34
N ASN A 190 31.98 -24.19 -20.36
CA ASN A 190 33.32 -24.77 -20.27
C ASN A 190 34.21 -24.01 -19.29
N SER A 191 34.15 -22.68 -19.25
CA SER A 191 34.86 -21.87 -18.25
C SER A 191 34.35 -22.17 -16.84
N LEU A 192 33.04 -22.23 -16.65
CA LEU A 192 32.42 -22.58 -15.37
C LEU A 192 32.89 -23.96 -14.87
N LEU A 193 32.95 -24.97 -15.75
CA LEU A 193 33.46 -26.30 -15.43
C LEU A 193 34.96 -26.30 -15.15
N SER A 194 35.73 -25.54 -15.94
CA SER A 194 37.17 -25.40 -15.78
C SER A 194 37.50 -24.85 -14.39
N ASP A 195 36.80 -23.80 -13.98
CA ASP A 195 36.97 -23.14 -12.69
C ASP A 195 36.48 -24.05 -11.55
N ALA A 196 35.28 -24.62 -11.66
CA ALA A 196 34.70 -25.48 -10.62
C ALA A 196 35.50 -26.78 -10.38
N LEU A 197 36.08 -27.36 -11.43
CA LEU A 197 36.87 -28.59 -11.35
C LEU A 197 38.37 -28.33 -11.17
N CYS A 198 38.80 -27.05 -11.15
CA CYS A 198 40.20 -26.65 -11.14
C CYS A 198 41.03 -27.34 -12.24
N LEU A 199 40.45 -27.49 -13.44
CA LEU A 199 41.08 -28.09 -14.61
C LEU A 199 41.29 -27.04 -15.70
N THR A 200 42.07 -27.36 -16.73
CA THR A 200 42.23 -26.45 -17.87
C THR A 200 41.02 -26.51 -18.80
N PRO A 201 40.65 -25.42 -19.50
CA PRO A 201 39.47 -25.41 -20.39
C PRO A 201 39.52 -26.47 -21.49
N ARG A 202 40.73 -26.91 -21.88
CA ARG A 202 40.92 -27.96 -22.88
C ARG A 202 40.50 -29.34 -22.35
N MET A 203 40.69 -29.60 -21.06
CA MET A 203 40.34 -30.88 -20.44
C MET A 203 38.84 -31.00 -20.17
N THR A 204 38.17 -29.90 -19.85
CA THR A 204 36.73 -29.87 -19.54
C THR A 204 35.83 -29.79 -20.76
N LEU A 205 36.38 -29.51 -21.95
CA LEU A 205 35.60 -29.26 -23.16
C LEU A 205 34.68 -30.43 -23.56
N SER A 206 35.11 -31.68 -23.37
CA SER A 206 34.28 -32.85 -23.67
C SER A 206 33.06 -32.93 -22.76
N LEU A 207 33.26 -32.72 -21.46
CA LEU A 207 32.19 -32.62 -20.47
C LEU A 207 31.27 -31.43 -20.78
N ALA A 208 31.85 -30.26 -21.07
CA ALA A 208 31.11 -29.05 -21.39
C ALA A 208 30.17 -29.22 -22.59
N LYS A 209 30.60 -29.96 -23.63
CA LYS A 209 29.74 -30.26 -24.79
C LYS A 209 28.52 -31.07 -24.41
N ASP A 210 28.69 -32.11 -23.59
CA ASP A 210 27.57 -32.95 -23.16
C ASP A 210 26.64 -32.23 -22.20
N VAL A 211 27.20 -31.49 -21.25
CA VAL A 211 26.45 -30.64 -20.32
C VAL A 211 25.67 -29.60 -21.11
N HIS A 212 26.30 -28.82 -21.98
CA HIS A 212 25.63 -27.79 -22.77
C HIS A 212 24.56 -28.38 -23.71
N ARG A 213 24.85 -29.50 -24.39
CA ARG A 213 23.89 -30.17 -25.28
C ARG A 213 22.62 -30.60 -24.55
N LYS A 214 22.74 -31.09 -23.32
CA LYS A 214 21.59 -31.59 -22.55
C LYS A 214 20.84 -30.49 -21.80
N THR A 215 21.50 -29.37 -21.51
CA THR A 215 20.93 -28.28 -20.70
C THR A 215 20.51 -27.06 -21.52
N GLY A 216 20.90 -27.01 -22.80
CA GLY A 216 20.73 -25.84 -23.65
C GLY A 216 21.48 -24.60 -23.16
N GLY A 217 22.45 -24.77 -22.24
CA GLY A 217 23.16 -23.65 -21.61
C GLY A 217 22.38 -22.96 -20.48
N ASN A 218 21.20 -23.43 -20.10
CA ASN A 218 20.48 -22.86 -18.98
C ASN A 218 21.27 -23.07 -17.67
N ALA A 219 21.61 -21.99 -16.97
CA ALA A 219 22.53 -22.02 -15.83
C ALA A 219 22.05 -22.94 -14.70
N LEU A 220 20.75 -22.94 -14.39
CA LEU A 220 20.16 -23.82 -13.38
C LEU A 220 20.34 -25.30 -13.75
N PHE A 221 20.04 -25.64 -15.00
CA PHE A 221 20.19 -26.99 -15.51
C PHE A 221 21.64 -27.48 -15.52
N VAL A 222 22.59 -26.58 -15.83
CA VAL A 222 24.02 -26.88 -15.77
C VAL A 222 24.41 -27.27 -14.35
N VAL A 223 24.06 -26.46 -13.35
CA VAL A 223 24.38 -26.73 -11.94
C VAL A 223 23.73 -28.03 -11.48
N GLN A 224 22.43 -28.22 -11.75
CA GLN A 224 21.70 -29.42 -11.32
C GLN A 224 22.23 -30.70 -11.94
N LEU A 225 22.56 -30.68 -13.23
CA LEU A 225 23.15 -31.83 -13.89
C LEU A 225 24.48 -32.20 -13.23
N LEU A 226 25.33 -31.22 -12.93
CA LEU A 226 26.63 -31.45 -12.30
C LEU A 226 26.50 -32.02 -10.90
N THR A 227 25.61 -31.47 -10.07
CA THR A 227 25.31 -32.02 -8.74
C THR A 227 24.82 -33.45 -8.84
N SER A 228 23.87 -33.72 -9.74
CA SER A 228 23.33 -35.07 -9.91
C SER A 228 24.36 -36.08 -10.46
N LEU A 229 25.29 -35.64 -11.32
CA LEU A 229 26.41 -36.47 -11.76
C LEU A 229 27.38 -36.76 -10.61
N HIS A 230 27.56 -35.81 -9.70
CA HIS A 230 28.38 -35.97 -8.51
C HIS A 230 27.78 -36.99 -7.53
N ASP A 231 26.51 -36.84 -7.19
CA ASP A 231 25.79 -37.71 -6.25
C ASP A 231 25.76 -39.16 -6.72
N GLU A 232 25.64 -39.39 -8.03
CA GLU A 232 25.64 -40.72 -8.65
C GLU A 232 27.06 -41.28 -8.88
N GLY A 233 28.11 -40.54 -8.50
CA GLY A 233 29.52 -40.90 -8.67
C GLY A 233 29.99 -40.92 -10.14
N ALA A 234 29.20 -40.38 -11.07
CA ALA A 234 29.57 -40.21 -12.47
C ALA A 234 30.54 -39.05 -12.69
N LEU A 235 30.59 -38.10 -11.76
CA LEU A 235 31.59 -37.03 -11.64
C LEU A 235 32.20 -37.11 -10.24
N ARG A 236 33.46 -37.53 -10.12
CA ARG A 236 34.08 -37.79 -8.82
C ARG A 236 35.51 -37.28 -8.75
N TYR A 237 35.92 -36.87 -7.55
CA TYR A 237 37.32 -36.56 -7.29
C TYR A 237 38.09 -37.87 -7.05
N SER A 238 39.07 -38.14 -7.90
CA SER A 238 39.94 -39.31 -7.77
C SER A 238 41.14 -38.98 -6.89
N LEU A 239 41.23 -39.61 -5.72
CA LEU A 239 42.38 -39.44 -4.81
C LEU A 239 43.68 -39.95 -5.43
N THR A 240 43.60 -40.95 -6.32
CA THR A 240 44.77 -41.54 -6.98
C THR A 240 45.38 -40.61 -8.01
N SER A 241 44.55 -39.99 -8.86
CA SER A 241 45.01 -39.04 -9.89
C SER A 241 44.97 -37.58 -9.44
N ARG A 242 44.49 -37.32 -8.20
CA ARG A 242 44.35 -35.99 -7.57
C ARG A 242 43.63 -34.97 -8.46
N ARG A 243 42.61 -35.45 -9.17
CA ARG A 243 41.81 -34.63 -10.10
C ARG A 243 40.38 -35.13 -10.17
N TRP A 244 39.49 -34.28 -10.68
CA TRP A 244 38.16 -34.70 -11.07
C TRP A 244 38.21 -35.60 -12.30
N GLU A 245 37.46 -36.69 -12.23
CA GLU A 245 37.27 -37.65 -13.31
C GLU A 245 35.77 -37.89 -13.51
N TRP A 246 35.39 -38.16 -14.76
CA TRP A 246 34.00 -38.38 -15.12
C TRP A 246 33.83 -39.51 -16.12
N ASP A 247 32.65 -40.13 -16.05
CA ASP A 247 32.28 -41.25 -16.92
C ASP A 247 31.39 -40.76 -18.07
N MET A 248 32.00 -40.60 -19.25
CA MET A 248 31.34 -40.07 -20.44
C MET A 248 30.16 -40.95 -20.92
N THR A 249 30.18 -42.25 -20.67
CA THR A 249 29.06 -43.13 -21.08
C THR A 249 27.86 -42.89 -20.17
N LYS A 250 28.06 -42.88 -18.85
CA LYS A 250 27.00 -42.54 -17.88
C LYS A 250 26.42 -41.15 -18.12
N ILE A 251 27.26 -40.17 -18.42
CA ILE A 251 26.81 -38.80 -18.74
C ILE A 251 25.98 -38.81 -20.03
N SER A 252 26.44 -39.49 -21.08
CA SER A 252 25.74 -39.56 -22.37
C SER A 252 24.39 -40.25 -22.25
N ASP A 253 24.31 -41.36 -21.52
CA ASP A 253 23.09 -42.18 -21.36
C ASP A 253 22.07 -41.55 -20.42
N LYS A 254 22.48 -40.60 -19.58
CA LYS A 254 21.60 -39.88 -18.66
C LYS A 254 20.63 -39.00 -19.45
N ARG A 255 19.36 -39.40 -19.51
CA ARG A 255 18.29 -38.52 -19.98
C ARG A 255 18.06 -37.44 -18.93
N ILE A 256 18.33 -36.19 -19.29
CA ILE A 256 17.75 -35.07 -18.55
C ILE A 256 16.29 -35.04 -18.98
N ALA A 257 15.37 -34.92 -18.02
CA ALA A 257 13.99 -34.65 -18.39
C ALA A 257 13.97 -33.36 -19.20
N ASP A 258 13.24 -33.31 -20.31
CA ASP A 258 13.24 -32.15 -21.22
C ASP A 258 12.70 -30.87 -20.52
N ASN A 259 12.26 -30.98 -19.26
CA ASN A 259 11.75 -29.91 -18.41
C ASN A 259 12.33 -29.98 -16.97
N VAL A 260 12.74 -28.83 -16.42
CA VAL A 260 13.25 -28.72 -15.03
C VAL A 260 12.24 -29.21 -14.02
N VAL A 261 10.96 -28.96 -14.29
CA VAL A 261 9.86 -29.37 -13.43
C VAL A 261 9.80 -30.90 -13.31
N GLU A 262 10.06 -31.65 -14.38
CA GLU A 262 10.04 -33.12 -14.33
C GLU A 262 11.23 -33.70 -13.57
N LEU A 263 12.42 -33.10 -13.72
CA LEU A 263 13.61 -33.48 -12.96
C LEU A 263 13.40 -33.20 -11.46
N MET A 264 12.88 -32.01 -11.12
CA MET A 264 12.57 -31.66 -9.73
C MET A 264 11.49 -32.57 -9.16
N ARG A 265 10.45 -32.90 -9.94
CA ARG A 265 9.41 -33.84 -9.53
C ARG A 265 9.97 -35.22 -9.23
N ALA A 266 10.88 -35.74 -10.05
CA ALA A 266 11.54 -37.03 -9.79
C ALA A 266 12.36 -37.00 -8.49
N LYS A 267 13.06 -35.89 -8.20
CA LYS A 267 13.79 -35.70 -6.93
C LYS A 267 12.83 -35.68 -5.74
N LEU A 268 11.75 -34.92 -5.82
CA LEU A 268 10.74 -34.82 -4.76
C LEU A 268 10.02 -36.17 -4.51
N MET A 269 9.80 -36.98 -5.55
CA MET A 269 9.16 -38.29 -5.41
C MET A 269 10.00 -39.33 -4.66
N ARG A 270 11.33 -39.12 -4.56
CA ARG A 270 12.25 -39.99 -3.80
C ARG A 270 12.23 -39.71 -2.29
N LEU A 271 11.68 -38.57 -1.86
CA LEU A 271 11.60 -38.21 -0.45
C LEU A 271 10.65 -39.13 0.31
N ALA A 272 10.91 -39.27 1.61
CA ALA A 272 9.99 -39.92 2.53
C ALA A 272 8.59 -39.28 2.45
N PRO A 273 7.49 -40.04 2.63
CA PRO A 273 6.13 -39.52 2.54
C PRO A 273 5.87 -38.27 3.39
N GLU A 274 6.44 -38.23 4.60
CA GLU A 274 6.31 -37.15 5.57
C GLU A 274 7.01 -35.87 5.08
N VAL A 275 8.24 -36.01 4.58
CA VAL A 275 9.02 -34.92 3.96
C VAL A 275 8.32 -34.36 2.74
N ARG A 276 7.75 -35.24 1.90
CA ARG A 276 7.00 -34.85 0.72
C ARG A 276 5.75 -34.07 1.08
N GLU A 277 5.05 -34.44 2.15
CA GLU A 277 3.87 -33.73 2.61
C GLU A 277 4.24 -32.35 3.19
N ALA A 278 5.31 -32.26 3.99
CA ALA A 278 5.81 -30.98 4.50
C ALA A 278 6.20 -30.02 3.37
N VAL A 279 6.87 -30.53 2.33
CA VAL A 279 7.27 -29.73 1.16
C VAL A 279 6.05 -29.29 0.33
N LYS A 280 4.98 -30.09 0.23
CA LYS A 280 3.71 -29.65 -0.38
C LYS A 280 3.05 -28.52 0.42
N VAL A 281 3.05 -28.63 1.76
CA VAL A 281 2.51 -27.60 2.65
C VAL A 281 3.28 -26.30 2.44
N ALA A 282 4.62 -26.33 2.50
CA ALA A 282 5.46 -25.16 2.22
C ALA A 282 5.18 -24.56 0.84
N ALA A 283 5.09 -25.39 -0.20
CA ALA A 283 4.82 -24.95 -1.57
C ALA A 283 3.44 -24.29 -1.73
N ALA A 284 2.44 -24.68 -0.93
CA ALA A 284 1.11 -24.07 -0.92
C ALA A 284 1.08 -22.66 -0.29
N PHE A 285 2.13 -22.28 0.44
CA PHE A 285 2.31 -20.93 1.02
C PHE A 285 3.25 -20.03 0.20
N GLY A 286 4.01 -20.59 -0.74
CA GLY A 286 4.86 -19.83 -1.66
C GLY A 286 6.31 -20.28 -1.69
N ALA A 287 7.18 -19.47 -2.29
CA ALA A 287 8.62 -19.74 -2.38
C ALA A 287 9.31 -19.58 -1.03
N GLN A 288 8.75 -18.74 -0.16
CA GLN A 288 9.20 -18.51 1.22
C GLN A 288 8.06 -18.75 2.19
N CYS A 289 8.36 -19.40 3.31
CA CYS A 289 7.40 -19.70 4.36
C CYS A 289 8.00 -19.39 5.74
N GLN A 290 7.25 -18.63 6.55
CA GLN A 290 7.67 -18.28 7.91
C GLN A 290 7.54 -19.50 8.82
N GLU A 291 8.57 -19.77 9.62
CA GLU A 291 8.58 -20.88 10.57
C GLU A 291 7.41 -20.77 11.57
N ALA A 292 7.10 -19.56 12.03
CA ALA A 292 6.00 -19.30 12.95
C ALA A 292 4.64 -19.80 12.40
N LEU A 293 4.39 -19.62 11.10
CA LEU A 293 3.18 -20.10 10.43
C LEU A 293 3.14 -21.64 10.39
N LEU A 294 4.25 -22.28 10.08
CA LEU A 294 4.35 -23.75 10.06
C LEU A 294 4.17 -24.35 11.46
N VAL A 295 4.69 -23.69 12.49
CA VAL A 295 4.50 -24.08 13.89
C VAL A 295 3.04 -23.97 14.33
N VAL A 296 2.26 -23.00 13.83
CA VAL A 296 0.80 -22.97 14.04
C VAL A 296 0.15 -24.23 13.47
N ILE A 297 0.54 -24.63 12.26
CA ILE A 297 -0.03 -25.81 11.59
C ILE A 297 0.33 -27.09 12.36
N ASP A 298 1.60 -27.26 12.76
CA ASP A 298 2.06 -28.43 13.53
C ASP A 298 1.41 -28.51 14.93
N ARG A 299 1.02 -27.38 15.53
CA ARG A 299 0.28 -27.35 16.81
C ARG A 299 -1.15 -27.86 16.67
N ALA A 300 -1.69 -27.96 15.46
CA ALA A 300 -3.09 -28.29 15.27
C ALA A 300 -3.40 -29.72 15.78
N PRO A 301 -4.51 -29.92 16.51
CA PRO A 301 -4.91 -31.24 17.00
C PRO A 301 -5.05 -32.24 15.84
N ASN A 302 -4.44 -33.41 15.97
CA ASN A 302 -4.38 -34.47 14.94
C ASN A 302 -3.54 -34.12 13.69
N SER A 303 -2.78 -33.03 13.70
CA SER A 303 -1.73 -32.80 12.70
C SER A 303 -0.47 -33.57 13.13
N ALA A 304 -0.40 -34.85 12.79
CA ALA A 304 0.84 -35.63 12.94
C ALA A 304 1.80 -35.35 11.77
N LEU A 305 1.89 -34.08 11.33
CA LEU A 305 2.60 -33.73 10.10
C LEU A 305 4.11 -33.59 10.34
N GLY A 306 4.54 -33.11 11.52
CA GLY A 306 5.96 -32.96 11.85
C GLY A 306 6.69 -32.13 10.80
N ILE A 307 6.06 -31.02 10.37
CA ILE A 307 6.46 -30.23 9.22
C ILE A 307 7.87 -29.69 9.42
N ILE A 308 8.17 -29.09 10.58
CA ILE A 308 9.49 -28.48 10.84
C ILE A 308 10.62 -29.51 10.71
N ALA A 309 10.54 -30.63 11.43
CA ALA A 309 11.55 -31.69 11.36
C ALA A 309 11.69 -32.26 9.94
N SER A 310 10.59 -32.34 9.20
CA SER A 310 10.56 -32.81 7.81
C SER A 310 11.20 -31.81 6.85
N LEU A 311 11.02 -30.51 7.06
CA LEU A 311 11.66 -29.46 6.25
C LEU A 311 13.16 -29.36 6.52
N ASP A 312 13.62 -29.65 7.74
CA ASP A 312 15.06 -29.72 8.03
C ASP A 312 15.73 -30.85 7.22
N VAL A 313 15.04 -31.98 7.02
CA VAL A 313 15.49 -33.04 6.09
C VAL A 313 15.48 -32.53 4.64
N ALA A 314 14.47 -31.76 4.23
CA ALA A 314 14.42 -31.17 2.88
C ALA A 314 15.57 -30.17 2.65
N ILE A 315 16.04 -29.48 3.69
CA ILE A 315 17.25 -28.63 3.64
C ILE A 315 18.49 -29.48 3.41
N ALA A 316 18.66 -30.58 4.16
CA ALA A 316 19.79 -31.49 3.97
C ALA A 316 19.84 -32.09 2.55
N GLU A 317 18.68 -32.32 1.93
CA GLU A 317 18.53 -32.79 0.55
C GLU A 317 18.67 -31.67 -0.52
N GLY A 318 18.93 -30.43 -0.09
CA GLY A 318 19.13 -29.26 -0.95
C GLY A 318 17.87 -28.79 -1.69
N ILE A 319 16.68 -29.19 -1.23
CA ILE A 319 15.37 -28.76 -1.78
C ILE A 319 15.01 -27.38 -1.27
N MET A 320 15.35 -27.12 -0.01
CA MET A 320 15.11 -25.86 0.66
C MET A 320 16.39 -25.33 1.30
N VAL A 321 16.37 -24.05 1.66
CA VAL A 321 17.40 -23.37 2.43
C VAL A 321 16.74 -22.53 3.52
N LYS A 322 17.45 -22.30 4.63
CA LYS A 322 17.04 -21.33 5.65
C LYS A 322 17.70 -19.99 5.33
N SER A 323 16.92 -18.99 4.92
CA SER A 323 17.43 -17.64 4.61
C SER A 323 17.77 -16.85 5.87
N SER A 324 17.02 -17.12 6.94
CA SER A 324 17.27 -16.67 8.32
C SER A 324 16.88 -17.80 9.28
N GLU A 325 17.13 -17.63 10.58
CA GLU A 325 16.71 -18.61 11.60
C GLU A 325 15.19 -18.84 11.65
N SER A 326 14.36 -18.07 10.93
CA SER A 326 12.90 -18.13 11.00
C SER A 326 12.18 -18.22 9.66
N VAL A 327 12.90 -18.38 8.53
CA VAL A 327 12.28 -18.43 7.19
C VAL A 327 12.84 -19.58 6.37
N TYR A 328 11.95 -20.47 5.94
CA TYR A 328 12.22 -21.54 5.01
C TYR A 328 11.99 -21.06 3.57
N CYS A 329 12.99 -21.23 2.71
CA CYS A 329 12.89 -20.87 1.30
C CYS A 329 13.14 -22.10 0.44
N PHE A 330 12.43 -22.23 -0.68
CA PHE A 330 12.84 -23.16 -1.72
C PHE A 330 14.19 -22.73 -2.30
N SER A 331 15.07 -23.68 -2.57
CA SER A 331 16.37 -23.37 -3.20
C SER A 331 16.19 -22.76 -4.59
N HIS A 332 15.04 -22.99 -5.23
CA HIS A 332 14.68 -22.43 -6.53
C HIS A 332 13.15 -22.47 -6.74
N ASP A 333 12.58 -21.47 -7.44
CA ASP A 333 11.13 -21.36 -7.69
C ASP A 333 10.55 -22.60 -8.40
N GLN A 334 11.28 -23.18 -9.37
CA GLN A 334 10.84 -24.41 -10.04
C GLN A 334 10.76 -25.64 -9.13
N ILE A 335 11.48 -25.66 -8.00
CA ILE A 335 11.33 -26.72 -6.98
C ILE A 335 10.01 -26.54 -6.25
N GLN A 336 9.67 -25.31 -5.88
CA GLN A 336 8.37 -24.96 -5.31
C GLN A 336 7.25 -25.35 -6.29
N ASP A 337 7.36 -24.98 -7.57
CA ASP A 337 6.37 -25.35 -8.58
C ASP A 337 6.19 -26.87 -8.66
N ALA A 338 7.30 -27.62 -8.75
CA ALA A 338 7.24 -29.08 -8.80
C ALA A 338 6.63 -29.67 -7.53
N ALA A 339 6.91 -29.10 -6.36
CA ALA A 339 6.34 -29.49 -5.07
C ALA A 339 4.83 -29.23 -5.00
N TYR A 340 4.37 -28.06 -5.42
CA TYR A 340 2.96 -27.71 -5.48
C TYR A 340 2.19 -28.61 -6.47
N HIS A 341 2.82 -28.99 -7.59
CA HIS A 341 2.26 -29.94 -8.56
C HIS A 341 2.20 -31.39 -8.07
N LEU A 342 2.75 -31.72 -6.89
CA LEU A 342 2.47 -32.99 -6.23
C LEU A 342 1.06 -33.05 -5.63
N ILE A 343 0.41 -31.90 -5.42
CA ILE A 343 -1.00 -31.82 -5.03
C ILE A 343 -1.84 -31.98 -6.31
N PRO A 344 -2.64 -33.06 -6.45
CA PRO A 344 -3.50 -33.26 -7.60
C PRO A 344 -4.43 -32.05 -7.81
N ALA A 345 -4.63 -31.63 -9.05
CA ALA A 345 -5.42 -30.43 -9.35
C ALA A 345 -6.83 -30.47 -8.75
N SER A 346 -7.47 -31.65 -8.73
CA SER A 346 -8.79 -31.89 -8.11
C SER A 346 -8.81 -31.80 -6.59
N GLU A 347 -7.65 -31.87 -5.92
CA GLU A 347 -7.52 -31.84 -4.47
C GLU A 347 -7.01 -30.48 -3.95
N ARG A 348 -6.58 -29.58 -4.84
CA ARG A 348 -5.97 -28.29 -4.46
C ARG A 348 -6.90 -27.41 -3.64
N GLU A 349 -8.17 -27.29 -4.02
CA GLU A 349 -9.16 -26.50 -3.27
C GLU A 349 -9.34 -27.06 -1.84
N ALA A 350 -9.50 -28.37 -1.73
CA ALA A 350 -9.64 -29.05 -0.44
C ALA A 350 -8.37 -28.95 0.41
N PHE A 351 -7.19 -29.00 -0.22
CA PHE A 351 -5.90 -28.85 0.45
C PHE A 351 -5.73 -27.44 1.02
N HIS A 352 -5.98 -26.40 0.23
CA HIS A 352 -5.92 -25.01 0.68
C HIS A 352 -6.93 -24.73 1.80
N LEU A 353 -8.18 -25.18 1.65
CA LEU A 353 -9.18 -25.04 2.70
C LEU A 353 -8.76 -25.75 3.99
N ARG A 354 -8.16 -26.95 3.89
CA ARG A 354 -7.62 -27.66 5.05
C ARG A 354 -6.53 -26.83 5.74
N MET A 355 -5.60 -26.23 4.99
CA MET A 355 -4.54 -25.39 5.56
C MET A 355 -5.12 -24.15 6.25
N GLY A 356 -6.05 -23.44 5.59
CA GLY A 356 -6.75 -22.29 6.16
C GLY A 356 -7.49 -22.63 7.46
N ARG A 357 -8.22 -23.76 7.50
CA ARG A 357 -8.90 -24.26 8.71
C ARG A 357 -7.95 -24.58 9.84
N LEU A 358 -6.80 -25.21 9.55
CA LEU A 358 -5.79 -25.53 10.57
C LEU A 358 -5.20 -24.25 11.16
N LEU A 359 -4.87 -23.26 10.32
CA LEU A 359 -4.39 -21.97 10.79
C LEU A 359 -5.45 -21.26 11.64
N ARG A 360 -6.68 -21.16 11.14
CA ARG A 360 -7.78 -20.47 11.85
C ARG A 360 -8.05 -21.08 13.22
N LYS A 361 -8.09 -22.41 13.32
CA LYS A 361 -8.41 -23.12 14.55
C LYS A 361 -7.28 -23.14 15.58
N SER A 362 -6.03 -23.05 15.14
CA SER A 362 -4.84 -23.27 15.99
C SER A 362 -4.11 -21.97 16.34
N SER A 363 -4.54 -20.84 15.78
CA SER A 363 -3.99 -19.52 16.06
C SER A 363 -4.71 -18.87 17.24
N SER A 364 -3.96 -18.14 18.05
CA SER A 364 -4.49 -17.08 18.93
C SER A 364 -4.94 -15.85 18.12
N ASP A 365 -5.70 -14.95 18.74
CA ASP A 365 -6.17 -13.72 18.07
C ASP A 365 -5.00 -12.88 17.51
N SER A 366 -3.89 -12.77 18.25
CA SER A 366 -2.70 -12.05 17.79
C SER A 366 -1.99 -12.75 16.62
N GLU A 367 -1.99 -14.09 16.58
CA GLU A 367 -1.45 -14.84 15.45
C GLU A 367 -2.37 -14.72 14.22
N ILE A 368 -3.69 -14.68 14.41
CA ILE A 368 -4.65 -14.39 13.31
C ILE A 368 -4.39 -13.01 12.73
N GLU A 369 -4.25 -11.97 13.55
CA GLU A 369 -3.91 -10.62 13.07
C GLU A 369 -2.61 -10.62 12.27
N THR A 370 -1.60 -11.37 12.73
CA THR A 370 -0.29 -11.47 12.06
C THR A 370 -0.39 -12.19 10.70
N PHE A 371 -1.19 -13.26 10.62
CA PHE A 371 -1.29 -14.13 9.44
C PHE A 371 -2.59 -13.94 8.65
N ILE A 372 -3.35 -12.87 8.89
CA ILE A 372 -4.74 -12.73 8.43
C ILE A 372 -4.87 -12.95 6.92
N PHE A 373 -3.99 -12.33 6.13
CA PHE A 373 -3.99 -12.46 4.68
C PHE A 373 -3.73 -13.91 4.24
N THR A 374 -2.80 -14.60 4.90
CA THR A 374 -2.50 -16.00 4.59
C THR A 374 -3.68 -16.91 4.95
N VAL A 375 -4.32 -16.70 6.10
CA VAL A 375 -5.49 -17.47 6.52
C VAL A 375 -6.63 -17.30 5.51
N VAL A 376 -6.95 -16.05 5.18
CA VAL A 376 -8.05 -15.69 4.28
C VAL A 376 -7.80 -16.20 2.86
N ASP A 377 -6.58 -16.05 2.32
CA ASP A 377 -6.21 -16.57 1.00
C ASP A 377 -6.39 -18.08 0.90
N GLN A 378 -5.92 -18.82 1.91
CA GLN A 378 -6.02 -20.28 1.94
C GLN A 378 -7.48 -20.75 2.02
N MET A 379 -8.30 -20.07 2.82
CA MET A 379 -9.72 -20.38 2.94
C MET A 379 -10.51 -20.05 1.66
N HIS A 380 -10.26 -18.88 1.05
CA HIS A 380 -10.94 -18.47 -0.19
C HIS A 380 -10.61 -19.37 -1.37
N ARG A 381 -9.39 -19.90 -1.47
CA ARG A 381 -9.00 -20.88 -2.51
C ARG A 381 -9.81 -22.18 -2.48
N GLY A 382 -10.52 -22.47 -1.39
CA GLY A 382 -11.46 -23.60 -1.32
C GLY A 382 -12.84 -23.20 -0.82
N SER A 383 -13.24 -21.93 -0.96
CA SER A 383 -14.53 -21.43 -0.46
C SER A 383 -15.74 -22.11 -1.10
N SER A 384 -15.59 -22.61 -2.33
CA SER A 384 -16.57 -23.46 -3.04
C SER A 384 -17.01 -24.69 -2.24
N LEU A 385 -16.14 -25.19 -1.36
CA LEU A 385 -16.37 -26.38 -0.53
C LEU A 385 -16.97 -26.05 0.86
N ILE A 386 -17.15 -24.76 1.18
CA ILE A 386 -17.72 -24.29 2.45
C ILE A 386 -19.24 -24.25 2.33
N THR A 387 -19.91 -25.17 3.03
CA THR A 387 -21.38 -25.29 3.03
C THR A 387 -22.02 -24.86 4.35
N ALA A 388 -21.30 -24.94 5.47
CA ALA A 388 -21.82 -24.58 6.79
C ALA A 388 -21.96 -23.05 6.92
N CYS A 389 -23.13 -22.59 7.40
CA CYS A 389 -23.41 -21.16 7.57
C CYS A 389 -22.39 -20.50 8.50
N ASP A 390 -22.14 -21.09 9.67
CA ASP A 390 -21.20 -20.56 10.67
C ASP A 390 -19.77 -20.41 10.11
N GLU A 391 -19.35 -21.32 9.23
CA GLU A 391 -18.03 -21.24 8.58
C GLU A 391 -17.98 -20.15 7.51
N LYS A 392 -19.08 -19.92 6.78
CA LYS A 392 -19.18 -18.77 5.88
C LYS A 392 -19.12 -17.46 6.66
N VAL A 393 -19.83 -17.35 7.78
CA VAL A 393 -19.79 -16.17 8.65
C VAL A 393 -18.37 -15.91 9.15
N ASP A 394 -17.65 -16.94 9.60
CA ASP A 394 -16.25 -16.80 10.03
C ASP A 394 -15.36 -16.30 8.89
N LEU A 395 -15.50 -16.84 7.67
CA LEU A 395 -14.71 -16.38 6.52
C LEU A 395 -15.08 -14.95 6.07
N VAL A 396 -16.35 -14.55 6.16
CA VAL A 396 -16.77 -13.16 5.91
C VAL A 396 -16.11 -12.22 6.92
N GLN A 397 -16.13 -12.56 8.21
CA GLN A 397 -15.49 -11.76 9.25
C GLN A 397 -13.98 -11.63 9.03
N LEU A 398 -13.29 -12.73 8.70
CA LEU A 398 -11.87 -12.69 8.39
C LEU A 398 -11.58 -11.86 7.13
N SER A 399 -12.44 -11.94 6.12
CA SER A 399 -12.32 -11.13 4.89
C SER A 399 -12.50 -9.64 5.16
N LEU A 400 -13.43 -9.27 6.06
CA LEU A 400 -13.61 -7.90 6.52
C LEU A 400 -12.34 -7.38 7.22
N ILE A 401 -11.76 -8.16 8.13
CA ILE A 401 -10.53 -7.79 8.85
C ILE A 401 -9.36 -7.65 7.86
N ALA A 402 -9.18 -8.60 6.94
CA ALA A 402 -8.15 -8.52 5.89
C ALA A 402 -8.34 -7.27 5.02
N GLY A 403 -9.57 -6.98 4.60
CA GLY A 403 -9.91 -5.78 3.84
C GLY A 403 -9.56 -4.48 4.59
N GLN A 404 -9.95 -4.37 5.86
CA GLN A 404 -9.64 -3.20 6.70
C GLN A 404 -8.14 -3.03 6.94
N MET A 405 -7.43 -4.13 7.20
CA MET A 405 -5.98 -4.12 7.39
C MET A 405 -5.25 -3.72 6.11
N ALA A 406 -5.63 -4.28 4.96
CA ALA A 406 -5.10 -3.87 3.66
C ALA A 406 -5.39 -2.38 3.38
N SER A 407 -6.61 -1.89 3.64
CA SER A 407 -6.93 -0.47 3.49
C SER A 407 -6.08 0.43 4.38
N THR A 408 -5.80 0.01 5.62
CA THR A 408 -4.88 0.73 6.54
C THR A 408 -3.46 0.78 5.99
N MET A 409 -3.05 -0.24 5.24
CA MET A 409 -1.78 -0.30 4.53
C MET A 409 -1.79 0.41 3.17
N SER A 410 -2.90 1.08 2.80
CA SER A 410 -3.13 1.67 1.47
C SER A 410 -3.06 0.67 0.31
N ALA A 411 -3.28 -0.61 0.61
CA ALA A 411 -3.32 -1.75 -0.29
C ALA A 411 -4.73 -1.94 -0.87
N PHE A 412 -5.28 -0.91 -1.51
CA PHE A 412 -6.71 -0.85 -1.87
C PHE A 412 -7.15 -1.93 -2.88
N LEU A 413 -6.29 -2.33 -3.83
CA LEU A 413 -6.63 -3.38 -4.80
C LEU A 413 -6.91 -4.72 -4.08
N PRO A 414 -5.99 -5.27 -3.26
CA PRO A 414 -6.31 -6.47 -2.48
C PRO A 414 -7.36 -6.25 -1.39
N ALA A 415 -7.44 -5.07 -0.79
CA ALA A 415 -8.54 -4.77 0.14
C ALA A 415 -9.90 -4.98 -0.54
N SER A 416 -10.08 -4.46 -1.76
CA SER A 416 -11.31 -4.64 -2.53
C SER A 416 -11.54 -6.10 -2.87
N ALA A 417 -10.49 -6.85 -3.24
CA ALA A 417 -10.58 -8.27 -3.53
C ALA A 417 -11.06 -9.08 -2.31
N TYR A 418 -10.50 -8.85 -1.12
CA TYR A 418 -10.92 -9.51 0.12
C TYR A 418 -12.37 -9.18 0.47
N LEU A 419 -12.74 -7.90 0.41
CA LEU A 419 -14.09 -7.44 0.77
C LEU A 419 -15.13 -8.02 -0.21
N ARG A 420 -14.85 -8.01 -1.51
CA ARG A 420 -15.72 -8.63 -2.53
C ARG A 420 -15.85 -10.14 -2.34
N ALA A 421 -14.74 -10.84 -2.10
CA ALA A 421 -14.77 -12.27 -1.85
C ALA A 421 -15.59 -12.62 -0.59
N GLY A 422 -15.57 -11.76 0.44
CA GLY A 422 -16.47 -11.88 1.59
C GLY A 422 -17.94 -11.60 1.22
N ILE A 423 -18.22 -10.57 0.42
CA ILE A 423 -19.58 -10.25 -0.05
C ILE A 423 -20.18 -11.42 -0.85
N ASP A 424 -19.39 -12.09 -1.68
CA ASP A 424 -19.83 -13.25 -2.49
C ASP A 424 -20.29 -14.44 -1.66
N LEU A 425 -19.92 -14.51 -0.36
CA LEU A 425 -20.36 -15.54 0.58
C LEU A 425 -21.69 -15.22 1.27
N LEU A 426 -22.15 -13.97 1.21
CA LEU A 426 -23.33 -13.52 1.93
C LEU A 426 -24.62 -14.11 1.33
N ALA A 427 -25.41 -14.74 2.20
CA ALA A 427 -26.78 -15.16 1.92
C ALA A 427 -27.77 -14.36 2.80
N GLU A 428 -29.07 -14.40 2.49
CA GLU A 428 -30.09 -13.67 3.26
C GLU A 428 -30.10 -14.11 4.74
N GLU A 429 -29.85 -15.39 5.02
CA GLU A 429 -29.77 -15.90 6.39
C GLU A 429 -28.64 -15.23 7.20
N ILE A 430 -27.51 -14.91 6.55
CA ILE A 430 -26.38 -14.22 7.19
C ILE A 430 -26.74 -12.76 7.45
N TRP A 431 -27.45 -12.11 6.53
CA TRP A 431 -27.95 -10.74 6.72
C TRP A 431 -28.90 -10.62 7.91
N GLU A 432 -29.78 -11.61 8.12
CA GLU A 432 -30.72 -11.62 9.23
C GLU A 432 -30.03 -11.75 10.59
N GLN A 433 -28.97 -12.55 10.67
CA GLN A 433 -28.26 -12.86 11.91
C GLN A 433 -27.09 -11.92 12.22
N HIS A 434 -26.40 -11.42 11.19
CA HIS A 434 -25.15 -10.66 11.29
C HIS A 434 -25.18 -9.34 10.49
N ARG A 435 -26.30 -8.61 10.56
CA ARG A 435 -26.54 -7.37 9.79
C ARG A 435 -25.38 -6.37 9.84
N ASP A 436 -24.84 -6.10 11.02
CA ASP A 436 -23.83 -5.05 11.19
C ASP A 436 -22.51 -5.41 10.49
N MET A 437 -22.09 -6.68 10.57
CA MET A 437 -20.94 -7.20 9.81
C MET A 437 -21.19 -7.08 8.30
N CYS A 438 -22.40 -7.40 7.83
CA CYS A 438 -22.76 -7.25 6.42
C CYS A 438 -22.74 -5.77 5.99
N LEU A 439 -23.22 -4.85 6.81
CA LEU A 439 -23.13 -3.42 6.48
C LEU A 439 -21.69 -2.93 6.45
N ASP A 440 -20.85 -3.37 7.39
CA ASP A 440 -19.45 -2.98 7.46
C ASP A 440 -18.65 -3.49 6.25
N ILE A 441 -18.89 -4.71 5.77
CA ILE A 441 -18.17 -5.19 4.58
C ILE A 441 -18.58 -4.45 3.31
N TYR A 442 -19.86 -4.10 3.14
CA TYR A 442 -20.33 -3.33 2.00
C TYR A 442 -19.80 -1.90 2.00
N ILE A 443 -19.83 -1.21 3.15
CA ILE A 443 -19.37 0.18 3.22
C ILE A 443 -17.85 0.27 3.01
N HIS A 444 -17.06 -0.64 3.60
CA HIS A 444 -15.62 -0.69 3.37
C HIS A 444 -15.27 -1.09 1.93
N CYS A 445 -16.07 -1.96 1.30
CA CYS A 445 -15.89 -2.30 -0.11
C CYS A 445 -16.11 -1.07 -0.99
N ALA A 446 -17.22 -0.36 -0.80
CA ALA A 446 -17.53 0.87 -1.53
C ALA A 446 -16.46 1.96 -1.32
N GLU A 447 -16.02 2.16 -0.09
CA GLU A 447 -14.92 3.05 0.26
C GLU A 447 -13.64 2.74 -0.51
N THR A 448 -13.28 1.46 -0.58
CA THR A 448 -12.08 0.99 -1.28
C THR A 448 -12.22 1.17 -2.79
N GLU A 449 -13.39 0.84 -3.35
CA GLU A 449 -13.68 0.99 -4.77
C GLU A 449 -13.74 2.45 -5.22
N TYR A 450 -14.21 3.35 -4.36
CA TYR A 450 -14.10 4.79 -4.57
C TYR A 450 -12.62 5.19 -4.76
N VAL A 451 -11.73 4.71 -3.87
CA VAL A 451 -10.29 5.00 -3.98
C VAL A 451 -9.67 4.46 -5.26
N LEU A 452 -10.13 3.29 -5.71
CA LEU A 452 -9.69 2.68 -6.96
C LEU A 452 -10.31 3.33 -8.20
N GLY A 453 -11.24 4.27 -8.06
CA GLY A 453 -12.00 4.84 -9.18
C GLY A 453 -12.97 3.85 -9.83
N ALA A 454 -13.30 2.75 -9.16
CA ALA A 454 -14.24 1.72 -9.62
C ALA A 454 -15.70 2.14 -9.34
N PHE A 455 -16.09 3.33 -9.84
CA PHE A 455 -17.32 4.02 -9.47
C PHE A 455 -18.60 3.22 -9.74
N ASP A 456 -18.65 2.40 -10.79
CA ASP A 456 -19.82 1.57 -11.09
C ASP A 456 -20.04 0.46 -10.06
N SER A 457 -18.95 -0.13 -9.55
CA SER A 457 -19.01 -1.15 -8.49
C SER A 457 -19.32 -0.49 -7.16
N MET A 458 -18.65 0.63 -6.87
CA MET A 458 -18.87 1.45 -5.69
C MET A 458 -20.36 1.83 -5.56
N ALA A 459 -20.97 2.33 -6.63
CA ALA A 459 -22.39 2.72 -6.62
C ALA A 459 -23.31 1.53 -6.27
N LYS A 460 -23.06 0.34 -6.84
CA LYS A 460 -23.85 -0.87 -6.53
C LYS A 460 -23.74 -1.27 -5.06
N HIS A 461 -22.54 -1.23 -4.49
CA HIS A 461 -22.35 -1.58 -3.09
C HIS A 461 -22.94 -0.52 -2.15
N VAL A 462 -22.86 0.78 -2.49
CA VAL A 462 -23.53 1.84 -1.73
C VAL A 462 -25.05 1.70 -1.79
N ASP A 463 -25.62 1.40 -2.97
CA ASP A 463 -27.07 1.22 -3.12
C ASP A 463 -27.59 0.04 -2.27
N GLU A 464 -26.89 -1.09 -2.26
CA GLU A 464 -27.25 -2.24 -1.41
C GLU A 464 -27.10 -1.91 0.09
N PHE A 465 -26.04 -1.19 0.48
CA PHE A 465 -25.86 -0.70 1.84
C PHE A 465 -27.01 0.22 2.26
N LEU A 466 -27.36 1.22 1.44
CA LEU A 466 -28.45 2.18 1.71
C LEU A 466 -29.81 1.49 1.78
N ARG A 467 -30.05 0.45 0.96
CA ARG A 467 -31.28 -0.35 1.01
C ARG A 467 -31.47 -1.08 2.34
N ARG A 468 -30.36 -1.46 3.00
CA ARG A 468 -30.32 -2.21 4.27
C ARG A 468 -30.07 -1.31 5.49
N ALA A 469 -29.72 -0.04 5.28
CA ALA A 469 -29.57 0.96 6.33
C ALA A 469 -30.90 1.21 7.06
N ARG A 470 -30.84 1.26 8.38
CA ARG A 470 -32.00 1.48 9.28
C ARG A 470 -31.92 2.77 10.06
N THR A 471 -30.71 3.33 10.20
CA THR A 471 -30.48 4.57 10.94
C THR A 471 -30.10 5.70 9.99
N LEU A 472 -30.33 6.93 10.45
CA LEU A 472 -29.86 8.13 9.73
C LEU A 472 -28.34 8.14 9.62
N GLU A 473 -27.64 7.73 10.67
CA GLU A 473 -26.17 7.68 10.73
C GLU A 473 -25.60 6.72 9.67
N GLU A 474 -26.18 5.52 9.54
CA GLU A 474 -25.85 4.59 8.46
C GLU A 474 -26.08 5.23 7.09
N SER A 475 -27.28 5.79 6.88
CA SER A 475 -27.63 6.40 5.58
C SER A 475 -26.66 7.52 5.18
N VAL A 476 -26.27 8.37 6.14
CA VAL A 476 -25.32 9.47 5.91
C VAL A 476 -23.95 8.94 5.49
N ARG A 477 -23.46 7.83 6.06
CA ARG A 477 -22.19 7.20 5.63
C ARG A 477 -22.24 6.79 4.15
N GLY A 478 -23.32 6.14 3.72
CA GLY A 478 -23.49 5.73 2.32
C GLY A 478 -23.56 6.93 1.37
N TYR A 479 -24.35 7.96 1.72
CA TYR A 479 -24.44 9.18 0.91
C TYR A 479 -23.11 9.94 0.83
N TYR A 480 -22.29 9.90 1.88
CA TYR A 480 -20.99 10.56 1.88
C TYR A 480 -20.06 10.00 0.79
N ILE A 481 -19.96 8.67 0.69
CA ILE A 481 -19.16 8.00 -0.35
C ILE A 481 -19.75 8.30 -1.74
N GLN A 482 -21.07 8.28 -1.87
CA GLN A 482 -21.76 8.61 -3.12
C GLN A 482 -21.43 10.04 -3.59
N LEU A 483 -21.45 11.02 -2.69
CA LEU A 483 -21.05 12.40 -2.98
C LEU A 483 -19.60 12.50 -3.44
N GLN A 484 -18.68 11.80 -2.76
CA GLN A 484 -17.28 11.78 -3.13
C GLN A 484 -17.06 11.16 -4.51
N GLY A 485 -17.74 10.05 -4.81
CA GLY A 485 -17.71 9.42 -6.13
C GLY A 485 -18.23 10.33 -7.24
N MET A 486 -19.39 10.96 -7.05
CA MET A 486 -19.95 11.93 -7.99
C MET A 486 -19.01 13.12 -8.22
N GLY A 487 -18.41 13.65 -7.15
CA GLY A 487 -17.42 14.72 -7.21
C GLY A 487 -16.19 14.34 -8.05
N ALA A 488 -15.61 13.16 -7.79
CA ALA A 488 -14.45 12.64 -8.51
C ALA A 488 -14.73 12.38 -10.01
N GLN A 489 -15.96 12.02 -10.36
CA GLN A 489 -16.40 11.87 -11.76
C GLN A 489 -16.75 13.19 -12.45
N GLY A 490 -16.69 14.32 -11.74
CA GLY A 490 -17.06 15.64 -12.26
C GLY A 490 -18.57 15.91 -12.30
N HIS A 491 -19.40 14.99 -11.81
CA HIS A 491 -20.86 15.14 -11.65
C HIS A 491 -21.19 16.02 -10.42
N THR A 492 -20.60 17.21 -10.38
CA THR A 492 -20.62 18.10 -9.22
C THR A 492 -22.02 18.66 -8.92
N ASP A 493 -22.85 18.88 -9.94
CA ASP A 493 -24.24 19.29 -9.73
C ASP A 493 -25.06 18.23 -8.98
N ASP A 494 -24.89 16.96 -9.33
CA ASP A 494 -25.56 15.83 -8.66
C ASP A 494 -25.01 15.63 -7.25
N ALA A 495 -23.70 15.81 -7.06
CA ALA A 495 -23.08 15.79 -5.73
C ALA A 495 -23.66 16.89 -4.83
N ILE A 496 -23.84 18.12 -5.34
CA ILE A 496 -24.43 19.22 -4.58
C ILE A 496 -25.90 18.93 -4.24
N ASN A 497 -26.68 18.43 -5.20
CA ASN A 497 -28.09 18.12 -4.99
C ASN A 497 -28.27 17.00 -3.95
N THR A 498 -27.48 15.94 -4.05
CA THR A 498 -27.44 14.85 -3.07
C THR A 498 -27.01 15.40 -1.70
N GLY A 499 -25.98 16.24 -1.63
CA GLY A 499 -25.52 16.87 -0.39
C GLY A 499 -26.59 17.70 0.29
N ILE A 500 -27.34 18.50 -0.47
CA ILE A 500 -28.49 19.28 0.05
C ILE A 500 -29.58 18.35 0.59
N ALA A 501 -29.89 17.27 -0.13
CA ALA A 501 -30.89 16.29 0.31
C ALA A 501 -30.44 15.60 1.62
N THR A 502 -29.18 15.20 1.73
CA THR A 502 -28.61 14.60 2.94
C THR A 502 -28.58 15.59 4.11
N LEU A 503 -28.23 16.86 3.87
CA LEU A 503 -28.33 17.93 4.88
C LEU A 503 -29.76 18.10 5.40
N ALA A 504 -30.77 17.98 4.52
CA ALA A 504 -32.17 18.06 4.93
C ALA A 504 -32.55 16.91 5.89
N LEU A 505 -32.03 15.69 5.67
CA LEU A 505 -32.18 14.57 6.63
C LEU A 505 -31.50 14.88 7.97
N LEU A 506 -30.37 15.61 7.93
CA LEU A 506 -29.69 16.13 9.12
C LEU A 506 -30.42 17.33 9.77
N GLY A 507 -31.54 17.78 9.20
CA GLY A 507 -32.35 18.89 9.70
C GLY A 507 -31.86 20.27 9.26
N GLU A 508 -30.98 20.34 8.27
CA GLU A 508 -30.47 21.57 7.68
C GLU A 508 -31.03 21.74 6.26
N THR A 509 -31.90 22.72 6.08
CA THR A 509 -32.49 23.00 4.76
C THR A 509 -31.71 24.09 4.03
N PHE A 510 -31.60 23.93 2.72
CA PHE A 510 -31.06 24.94 1.82
C PHE A 510 -32.13 25.37 0.80
N PRO A 511 -32.20 26.65 0.46
CA PRO A 511 -33.13 27.17 -0.53
C PRO A 511 -32.76 26.65 -1.94
N VAL A 512 -33.78 26.42 -2.76
CA VAL A 512 -33.60 26.03 -4.17
C VAL A 512 -33.20 27.23 -5.03
N CYS A 513 -33.73 28.42 -4.74
CA CYS A 513 -33.39 29.66 -5.43
C CYS A 513 -32.62 30.59 -4.48
N ILE A 514 -31.41 30.96 -4.87
CA ILE A 514 -30.58 31.88 -4.10
C ILE A 514 -30.66 33.28 -4.70
N SER A 515 -31.14 34.23 -3.91
CA SER A 515 -31.16 35.65 -4.26
C SER A 515 -30.10 36.42 -3.46
N TYR A 516 -29.68 37.57 -3.98
CA TYR A 516 -28.75 38.46 -3.26
C TYR A 516 -29.29 38.86 -1.87
N VAL A 517 -30.59 39.14 -1.76
CA VAL A 517 -31.25 39.49 -0.49
C VAL A 517 -31.11 38.35 0.54
N LEU A 518 -31.22 37.11 0.09
CA LEU A 518 -31.04 35.95 0.95
C LEU A 518 -29.59 35.79 1.41
N ILE A 519 -28.63 35.93 0.48
CA ILE A 519 -27.20 35.91 0.81
C ILE A 519 -26.87 36.97 1.86
N GLU A 520 -27.33 38.21 1.66
CA GLU A 520 -27.09 39.30 2.59
C GLU A 520 -27.71 39.02 3.96
N LYS A 521 -28.96 38.51 4.00
CA LYS A 521 -29.62 38.10 5.23
C LYS A 521 -28.80 37.06 6.00
N GLU A 522 -28.34 36.00 5.34
CA GLU A 522 -27.57 34.90 5.95
C GLU A 522 -26.22 35.40 6.52
N ILE A 523 -25.55 36.30 5.82
CA ILE A 523 -24.32 36.94 6.28
C ILE A 523 -24.60 37.82 7.52
N GLN A 524 -25.64 38.65 7.49
CA GLN A 524 -25.97 39.54 8.61
C GLN A 524 -26.39 38.77 9.87
N GLU A 525 -27.18 37.70 9.73
CA GLU A 525 -27.53 36.83 10.86
C GLU A 525 -26.27 36.18 11.47
N THR A 526 -25.35 35.72 10.62
CA THR A 526 -24.07 35.15 11.08
C THR A 526 -23.21 36.18 11.79
N LEU A 527 -23.09 37.39 11.23
CA LEU A 527 -22.35 38.50 11.84
C LEU A 527 -22.97 38.93 13.18
N SER A 528 -24.30 38.90 13.31
CA SER A 528 -24.98 39.24 14.56
C SER A 528 -24.55 38.32 15.70
N LEU A 529 -24.41 37.01 15.44
CA LEU A 529 -23.92 36.04 16.42
C LEU A 529 -22.40 36.18 16.62
N PHE A 530 -21.64 36.31 15.54
CA PHE A 530 -20.19 36.43 15.58
C PHE A 530 -19.71 37.64 16.38
N ASN A 531 -20.38 38.79 16.23
CA ASN A 531 -20.00 40.04 16.89
C ASN A 531 -20.32 40.06 18.40
N THR A 532 -21.18 39.16 18.89
CA THR A 532 -21.44 39.04 20.34
C THR A 532 -20.28 38.39 21.11
N LYS A 533 -19.30 37.79 20.41
CA LYS A 533 -18.19 37.08 21.03
C LYS A 533 -16.86 37.75 20.74
N THR A 534 -16.02 37.84 21.78
CA THR A 534 -14.62 38.25 21.65
C THR A 534 -13.77 37.10 21.10
N ASP A 535 -12.60 37.40 20.53
CA ASP A 535 -11.69 36.39 19.99
C ASP A 535 -11.30 35.35 21.04
N LYS A 536 -11.01 35.82 22.27
CA LYS A 536 -10.73 34.94 23.42
C LYS A 536 -11.92 34.02 23.76
N SER A 537 -13.15 34.50 23.61
CA SER A 537 -14.35 33.68 23.84
C SER A 537 -14.55 32.65 22.74
N LEU A 538 -14.29 33.00 21.48
CA LEU A 538 -14.39 32.10 20.33
C LEU A 538 -13.39 30.95 20.45
N LEU A 539 -12.14 31.24 20.80
CA LEU A 539 -11.10 30.22 21.00
C LEU A 539 -11.32 29.34 22.23
N ARG A 540 -12.25 29.71 23.13
CA ARG A 540 -12.64 28.93 24.32
C ARG A 540 -13.99 28.23 24.18
N LEU A 541 -14.62 28.28 22.99
CA LEU A 541 -15.83 27.51 22.75
C LEU A 541 -15.58 26.03 23.00
N GLN A 542 -16.53 25.36 23.64
CA GLN A 542 -16.43 23.94 23.95
C GLN A 542 -16.36 23.10 22.66
N PRO A 543 -15.74 21.91 22.69
CA PRO A 543 -15.87 20.94 21.62
C PRO A 543 -17.35 20.65 21.32
N MET A 544 -17.69 20.51 20.06
CA MET A 544 -19.04 20.14 19.61
C MET A 544 -19.33 18.70 20.03
N ASN A 545 -20.38 18.49 20.83
CA ASN A 545 -20.77 17.16 21.35
C ASN A 545 -21.96 16.53 20.61
N ASP A 546 -22.70 17.31 19.81
CA ASP A 546 -23.85 16.83 19.05
C ASP A 546 -23.36 16.11 17.78
N ALA A 547 -23.53 14.78 17.74
CA ALA A 547 -23.11 13.94 16.62
C ALA A 547 -23.78 14.35 15.28
N LYS A 548 -25.06 14.74 15.32
CA LYS A 548 -25.78 15.19 14.13
C LYS A 548 -25.19 16.47 13.56
N LYS A 549 -24.75 17.39 14.43
CA LYS A 549 -24.06 18.63 14.03
C LYS A 549 -22.63 18.37 13.58
N GLN A 550 -21.93 17.40 14.14
CA GLN A 550 -20.62 16.98 13.63
C GLN A 550 -20.73 16.45 12.18
N GLU A 551 -21.71 15.58 11.88
CA GLU A 551 -21.96 15.10 10.51
C GLU A 551 -22.36 16.24 9.57
N THR A 552 -23.18 17.18 10.06
CA THR A 552 -23.51 18.41 9.31
C THR A 552 -22.26 19.18 8.91
N MET A 553 -21.32 19.37 9.85
CA MET A 553 -20.07 20.09 9.58
C MET A 553 -19.18 19.35 8.59
N ARG A 554 -19.08 18.02 8.67
CA ARG A 554 -18.33 17.19 7.71
C ARG A 554 -18.91 17.28 6.29
N LEU A 555 -20.23 17.19 6.17
CA LEU A 555 -20.88 17.27 4.86
C LEU A 555 -20.76 18.68 4.23
N LEU A 556 -20.93 19.73 5.03
CA LEU A 556 -20.68 21.11 4.58
C LEU A 556 -19.22 21.32 4.16
N ASN A 557 -18.26 20.75 4.91
CA ASN A 557 -16.83 20.80 4.59
C ASN A 557 -16.53 20.15 3.22
N LEU A 558 -17.11 18.98 2.95
CA LEU A 558 -16.97 18.29 1.66
C LEU A 558 -17.57 19.12 0.51
N MET A 559 -18.75 19.69 0.71
CA MET A 559 -19.47 20.41 -0.34
C MET A 559 -18.80 21.72 -0.79
N ILE A 560 -17.97 22.36 0.04
CA ILE A 560 -17.40 23.69 -0.25
C ILE A 560 -16.70 23.74 -1.61
N LEU A 561 -15.89 22.74 -1.95
CA LEU A 561 -15.18 22.75 -3.22
C LEU A 561 -16.17 22.65 -4.40
N TYR A 562 -17.14 21.74 -4.31
CA TYR A 562 -18.14 21.53 -5.36
C TYR A 562 -18.99 22.78 -5.59
N VAL A 563 -19.46 23.44 -4.52
CA VAL A 563 -20.23 24.68 -4.67
C VAL A 563 -19.34 25.82 -5.17
N PHE A 564 -18.06 25.88 -4.80
CA PHE A 564 -17.14 26.90 -5.30
C PHE A 564 -16.87 26.75 -6.80
N THR A 565 -16.82 25.53 -7.33
CA THR A 565 -16.59 25.30 -8.76
C THR A 565 -17.86 25.46 -9.60
N THR A 566 -19.02 25.02 -9.08
CA THR A 566 -20.22 24.79 -9.91
C THR A 566 -21.39 25.72 -9.57
N LYS A 567 -21.71 25.91 -8.28
CA LYS A 567 -22.85 26.74 -7.82
C LYS A 567 -22.42 27.76 -6.75
N LYS A 568 -21.63 28.75 -7.19
CA LYS A 568 -20.94 29.72 -6.31
C LYS A 568 -21.87 30.49 -5.38
N GLU A 569 -23.11 30.69 -5.78
CA GLU A 569 -24.16 31.33 -5.00
C GLU A 569 -24.50 30.59 -3.69
N TYR A 570 -24.23 29.28 -3.59
CA TYR A 570 -24.41 28.50 -2.36
C TYR A 570 -23.30 28.72 -1.35
N LEU A 571 -22.12 29.15 -1.78
CA LEU A 571 -20.94 29.23 -0.93
C LEU A 571 -21.11 30.17 0.29
N PRO A 572 -21.70 31.38 0.17
CA PRO A 572 -22.00 32.22 1.33
C PRO A 572 -22.92 31.53 2.35
N LEU A 573 -23.90 30.76 1.88
CA LEU A 573 -24.85 30.05 2.74
C LEU A 573 -24.16 28.92 3.50
N VAL A 574 -23.34 28.13 2.81
CA VAL A 574 -22.55 27.03 3.39
C VAL A 574 -21.58 27.56 4.45
N ALA A 575 -20.78 28.57 4.11
CA ALA A 575 -19.81 29.18 5.04
C ALA A 575 -20.50 29.80 6.26
N SER A 576 -21.59 30.54 6.04
CA SER A 576 -22.41 31.14 7.11
C SER A 576 -23.00 30.07 8.04
N LYS A 577 -23.50 28.96 7.47
CA LYS A 577 -24.02 27.83 8.25
C LYS A 577 -22.94 27.21 9.12
N MET A 578 -21.76 26.91 8.57
CA MET A 578 -20.64 26.32 9.35
C MET A 578 -20.25 27.20 10.53
N VAL A 579 -20.16 28.53 10.33
CA VAL A 579 -19.87 29.47 11.42
C VAL A 579 -21.00 29.47 12.46
N ARG A 580 -22.28 29.59 12.06
CA ARG A 580 -23.40 29.58 13.01
C ARG A 580 -23.49 28.30 13.81
N VAL A 581 -23.35 27.13 13.17
CA VAL A 581 -23.33 25.84 13.86
C VAL A 581 -22.19 25.80 14.88
N SER A 582 -21.00 26.30 14.51
CA SER A 582 -19.85 26.39 15.42
C SER A 582 -20.11 27.32 16.62
N LEU A 583 -20.79 28.44 16.41
CA LEU A 583 -21.09 29.42 17.45
C LEU A 583 -22.18 28.96 18.42
N LEU A 584 -23.14 28.15 17.94
CA LEU A 584 -24.29 27.68 18.70
C LEU A 584 -24.05 26.34 19.40
N HIS A 585 -23.32 25.42 18.77
CA HIS A 585 -23.15 24.03 19.24
C HIS A 585 -21.73 23.69 19.69
N GLY A 586 -20.80 24.65 19.65
CA GLY A 586 -19.38 24.43 19.93
C GLY A 586 -18.58 24.17 18.66
N CYS A 587 -17.26 24.11 18.79
CA CYS A 587 -16.35 23.97 17.63
C CYS A 587 -15.95 22.51 17.39
N CYS A 588 -15.74 22.15 16.13
CA CYS A 588 -15.13 20.91 15.68
C CYS A 588 -13.94 21.22 14.76
N ARG A 589 -13.31 20.18 14.19
CA ARG A 589 -12.12 20.34 13.34
C ARG A 589 -12.42 21.16 12.08
N GLU A 590 -13.58 20.93 11.48
CA GLU A 590 -14.09 21.59 10.28
C GLU A 590 -14.48 23.06 10.55
N SER A 591 -14.67 23.46 11.81
CA SER A 591 -14.96 24.87 12.17
C SER A 591 -13.87 25.81 11.67
N ALA A 592 -12.60 25.41 11.71
CA ALA A 592 -11.49 26.23 11.23
C ALA A 592 -11.69 26.61 9.76
N PHE A 593 -12.05 25.65 8.91
CA PHE A 593 -12.31 25.92 7.50
C PHE A 593 -13.58 26.75 7.28
N GLY A 594 -14.63 26.50 8.07
CA GLY A 594 -15.84 27.34 8.05
C GLY A 594 -15.55 28.82 8.31
N PHE A 595 -14.73 29.14 9.32
CA PHE A 595 -14.31 30.53 9.59
C PHE A 595 -13.42 31.09 8.47
N ALA A 596 -12.51 30.29 7.91
CA ALA A 596 -11.66 30.72 6.79
C ALA A 596 -12.49 31.08 5.55
N CYS A 597 -13.43 30.22 5.17
CA CYS A 597 -14.35 30.45 4.06
C CYS A 597 -15.28 31.64 4.31
N PHE A 598 -15.78 31.81 5.54
CA PHE A 598 -16.59 32.99 5.85
C PHE A 598 -15.76 34.29 5.75
N GLY A 599 -14.50 34.26 6.18
CA GLY A 599 -13.57 35.37 5.97
C GLY A 599 -13.35 35.68 4.49
N PHE A 600 -13.17 34.65 3.66
CA PHE A 600 -13.11 34.77 2.21
C PHE A 600 -14.36 35.47 1.63
N ILE A 601 -15.55 35.07 2.08
CA ILE A 601 -16.82 35.68 1.65
C ILE A 601 -16.91 37.16 2.05
N LEU A 602 -16.52 37.50 3.29
CA LEU A 602 -16.54 38.89 3.76
C LEU A 602 -15.58 39.79 2.97
N CYS A 603 -14.38 39.30 2.65
CA CYS A 603 -13.43 40.03 1.81
C CYS A 603 -13.94 40.17 0.36
N GLY A 604 -14.39 39.06 -0.24
CA GLY A 604 -14.69 39.00 -1.68
C GLY A 604 -16.03 39.62 -2.08
N LEU A 605 -17.10 39.40 -1.29
CA LEU A 605 -18.44 39.87 -1.63
C LEU A 605 -18.82 41.17 -0.92
N ASN A 606 -18.40 41.36 0.33
CA ASN A 606 -18.81 42.51 1.14
C ASN A 606 -17.76 43.62 1.24
N ALA A 607 -16.54 43.39 0.72
CA ALA A 607 -15.38 44.27 0.92
C ALA A 607 -15.12 44.62 2.41
N ASP A 608 -15.50 43.72 3.33
CA ASP A 608 -15.27 43.87 4.77
C ASP A 608 -13.96 43.18 5.15
N PHE A 609 -12.85 43.80 4.75
CA PHE A 609 -11.51 43.23 4.91
C PHE A 609 -11.11 43.06 6.39
N SER A 610 -11.58 43.95 7.28
CA SER A 610 -11.25 43.88 8.70
C SER A 610 -11.88 42.65 9.36
N ARG A 611 -13.19 42.42 9.14
CA ARG A 611 -13.85 41.22 9.67
C ARG A 611 -13.38 39.96 8.95
N GLY A 612 -13.13 40.03 7.64
CA GLY A 612 -12.56 38.92 6.87
C GLY A 612 -11.21 38.46 7.43
N TYR A 613 -10.28 39.39 7.67
CA TYR A 613 -8.98 39.11 8.27
C TYR A 613 -9.09 38.56 9.70
N ARG A 614 -10.01 39.09 10.51
CA ARG A 614 -10.32 38.55 11.85
C ARG A 614 -10.77 37.09 11.78
N CYS A 615 -11.66 36.74 10.84
CA CYS A 615 -12.09 35.36 10.61
C CYS A 615 -10.91 34.46 10.22
N GLY A 616 -10.00 34.94 9.35
CA GLY A 616 -8.79 34.21 8.98
C GLY A 616 -7.87 33.90 10.17
N LYS A 617 -7.66 34.87 11.09
CA LYS A 617 -6.87 34.64 12.31
C LYS A 617 -7.53 33.64 13.26
N ILE A 618 -8.86 33.69 13.41
CA ILE A 618 -9.60 32.72 14.21
C ILE A 618 -9.49 31.32 13.60
N ALA A 619 -9.61 31.21 12.27
CA ALA A 619 -9.47 29.94 11.57
C ALA A 619 -8.10 29.29 11.82
N LEU A 620 -7.00 30.04 11.70
CA LEU A 620 -5.66 29.56 11.99
C LEU A 620 -5.51 29.13 13.46
N ALA A 621 -6.01 29.92 14.41
CA ALA A 621 -5.93 29.57 15.83
C ALA A 621 -6.79 28.35 16.20
N LEU A 622 -7.93 28.13 15.53
CA LEU A 622 -8.73 26.91 15.71
C LEU A 622 -8.05 25.69 15.08
N LEU A 623 -7.41 25.84 13.93
CA LEU A 623 -6.62 24.79 13.28
C LEU A 623 -5.56 24.25 14.25
N ASP A 624 -4.78 25.14 14.85
CA ASP A 624 -3.74 24.80 15.84
C ASP A 624 -4.34 24.17 17.10
N ARG A 625 -5.43 24.75 17.63
CA ARG A 625 -6.09 24.25 18.86
C ARG A 625 -6.57 22.81 18.72
N PHE A 626 -7.14 22.46 17.57
CA PHE A 626 -7.66 21.11 17.33
C PHE A 626 -6.60 20.15 16.80
N GLY A 627 -5.40 20.63 16.45
CA GLY A 627 -4.37 19.82 15.77
C GLY A 627 -4.89 19.21 14.48
N ALA A 628 -5.75 19.94 13.75
CA ALA A 628 -6.52 19.43 12.61
C ALA A 628 -5.72 19.54 11.31
N THR A 629 -4.56 18.87 11.24
CA THR A 629 -3.65 18.91 10.09
C THR A 629 -4.35 18.55 8.77
N GLU A 630 -5.34 17.67 8.81
CA GLU A 630 -6.17 17.29 7.64
C GLU A 630 -7.00 18.45 7.05
N GLN A 631 -7.21 19.53 7.80
CA GLN A 631 -7.89 20.75 7.32
C GLN A 631 -6.90 21.86 6.92
N LEU A 632 -5.59 21.66 7.12
CA LEU A 632 -4.59 22.72 6.96
C LEU A 632 -4.57 23.25 5.53
N ALA A 633 -4.49 22.37 4.53
CA ALA A 633 -4.46 22.78 3.13
C ALA A 633 -5.68 23.65 2.76
N LYS A 634 -6.87 23.25 3.22
CA LYS A 634 -8.13 24.00 3.04
C LYS A 634 -8.10 25.37 3.68
N VAL A 635 -7.75 25.43 4.97
CA VAL A 635 -7.67 26.68 5.75
C VAL A 635 -6.63 27.61 5.15
N TYR A 636 -5.45 27.11 4.82
CA TYR A 636 -4.36 27.92 4.28
C TYR A 636 -4.69 28.46 2.88
N THR A 637 -5.33 27.64 2.04
CA THR A 637 -5.85 28.08 0.73
C THR A 637 -6.76 29.30 0.89
N ALA A 638 -7.76 29.22 1.77
CA ALA A 638 -8.70 30.31 1.97
C ALA A 638 -8.05 31.55 2.62
N VAL A 639 -7.24 31.35 3.67
CA VAL A 639 -6.63 32.44 4.43
C VAL A 639 -5.48 33.10 3.67
N TYR A 640 -4.43 32.36 3.34
CA TYR A 640 -3.23 32.90 2.70
C TYR A 640 -3.42 33.14 1.20
N GLY A 641 -4.28 32.35 0.56
CA GLY A 641 -4.54 32.50 -0.88
C GLY A 641 -5.44 33.68 -1.21
N ILE A 642 -6.32 34.10 -0.29
CA ILE A 642 -7.33 35.11 -0.59
C ILE A 642 -7.46 36.17 0.52
N VAL A 643 -7.74 35.77 1.76
CA VAL A 643 -8.05 36.73 2.85
C VAL A 643 -6.87 37.65 3.17
N ASN A 644 -5.68 37.08 3.38
CA ASN A 644 -4.50 37.83 3.79
C ASN A 644 -4.08 38.87 2.75
N ASN A 645 -4.27 38.60 1.45
CA ASN A 645 -3.81 39.46 0.37
C ASN A 645 -4.51 40.83 0.33
N TRP A 646 -5.61 41.01 1.09
CA TRP A 646 -6.29 42.28 1.26
C TRP A 646 -5.70 43.18 2.36
N VAL A 647 -4.87 42.64 3.25
CA VAL A 647 -4.35 43.33 4.44
C VAL A 647 -2.83 43.27 4.54
N GLU A 648 -2.23 42.16 4.11
CA GLU A 648 -0.79 41.88 4.17
C GLU A 648 -0.19 41.83 2.75
N PRO A 649 1.13 42.08 2.60
CA PRO A 649 1.82 41.89 1.32
C PRO A 649 1.71 40.44 0.84
N ILE A 650 1.48 40.24 -0.47
CA ILE A 650 1.30 38.91 -1.07
C ILE A 650 2.48 37.96 -0.82
N GLN A 651 3.70 38.49 -0.68
CA GLN A 651 4.92 37.76 -0.34
C GLN A 651 4.79 37.01 0.99
N SER A 652 4.06 37.58 1.97
CA SER A 652 3.86 36.98 3.29
C SER A 652 3.08 35.67 3.28
N SER A 653 2.34 35.40 2.19
CA SER A 653 1.50 34.21 2.04
C SER A 653 2.21 33.05 1.32
N LEU A 654 3.32 33.30 0.63
CA LEU A 654 3.91 32.36 -0.31
C LEU A 654 4.41 31.08 0.36
N ASP A 655 5.17 31.19 1.45
CA ASP A 655 5.70 30.01 2.13
C ASP A 655 4.61 29.20 2.84
N CYS A 656 3.57 29.88 3.35
CA CYS A 656 2.39 29.20 3.86
C CYS A 656 1.67 28.41 2.75
N LEU A 657 1.49 28.99 1.55
CA LEU A 657 0.87 28.27 0.43
C LEU A 657 1.72 27.08 -0.04
N LYS A 658 3.05 27.21 -0.11
CA LYS A 658 3.94 26.05 -0.37
C LYS A 658 3.77 24.96 0.69
N HIS A 659 3.69 25.37 1.96
CA HIS A 659 3.47 24.43 3.06
C HIS A 659 2.11 23.72 2.92
N ALA A 660 1.06 24.44 2.52
CA ALA A 660 -0.26 23.87 2.25
C ALA A 660 -0.23 22.80 1.14
N VAL A 661 0.54 23.02 0.07
CA VAL A 661 0.76 22.00 -0.98
C VAL A 661 1.39 20.75 -0.39
N SER A 662 2.48 20.91 0.37
CA SER A 662 3.20 19.78 0.96
C SER A 662 2.33 19.00 1.93
N VAL A 663 1.61 19.69 2.81
CA VAL A 663 0.71 19.06 3.79
C VAL A 663 -0.48 18.40 3.09
N GLY A 664 -1.11 19.06 2.11
CA GLY A 664 -2.22 18.48 1.35
C GLY A 664 -1.82 17.18 0.65
N CYS A 665 -0.64 17.13 0.02
CA CYS A 665 -0.12 15.87 -0.53
C CYS A 665 0.16 14.82 0.56
N ALA A 666 0.66 15.24 1.73
CA ALA A 666 0.99 14.33 2.83
C ALA A 666 -0.25 13.80 3.57
N THR A 667 -1.35 14.55 3.59
CA THR A 667 -2.62 14.13 4.21
C THR A 667 -3.58 13.46 3.22
N GLY A 668 -3.31 13.54 1.91
CA GLY A 668 -4.20 13.03 0.87
C GLY A 668 -5.35 13.99 0.53
N ASP A 669 -5.19 15.28 0.73
CA ASP A 669 -6.12 16.30 0.22
C ASP A 669 -5.54 16.89 -1.08
N THR A 670 -5.61 16.11 -2.17
CA THR A 670 -4.95 16.49 -3.43
C THR A 670 -5.66 17.63 -4.12
N GLU A 671 -6.98 17.74 -3.92
CA GLU A 671 -7.79 18.84 -4.44
C GLU A 671 -7.27 20.18 -3.92
N TYR A 672 -7.13 20.35 -2.60
CA TYR A 672 -6.61 21.60 -2.05
C TYR A 672 -5.10 21.74 -2.17
N ALA A 673 -4.34 20.65 -2.30
CA ALA A 673 -2.92 20.74 -2.69
C ALA A 673 -2.78 21.35 -4.10
N MET A 674 -3.61 20.93 -5.05
CA MET A 674 -3.64 21.48 -6.40
C MET A 674 -4.08 22.95 -6.41
N VAL A 675 -5.15 23.29 -5.69
CA VAL A 675 -5.63 24.68 -5.59
C VAL A 675 -4.56 25.57 -4.92
N SER A 676 -3.95 25.11 -3.83
CA SER A 676 -2.85 25.83 -3.16
C SER A 676 -1.67 26.06 -4.10
N SER A 677 -1.30 25.05 -4.90
CA SER A 677 -0.21 25.13 -5.87
C SER A 677 -0.50 26.17 -6.95
N HIS A 678 -1.72 26.17 -7.48
CA HIS A 678 -2.15 27.16 -8.47
C HIS A 678 -2.09 28.58 -7.91
N ILE A 679 -2.63 28.81 -6.72
CA ILE A 679 -2.61 30.12 -6.07
C ILE A 679 -1.18 30.55 -5.74
N TYR A 680 -0.34 29.63 -5.25
CA TYR A 680 1.07 29.88 -5.00
C TYR A 680 1.79 30.38 -6.26
N MET A 681 1.61 29.70 -7.39
CA MET A 681 2.24 30.11 -8.66
C MET A 681 1.76 31.50 -9.10
N ALA A 682 0.47 31.76 -9.03
CA ALA A 682 -0.09 33.07 -9.38
C ALA A 682 0.43 34.18 -8.45
N ALA A 683 0.45 33.92 -7.14
CA ALA A 683 0.95 34.86 -6.14
C ALA A 683 2.45 35.12 -6.31
N ALA A 684 3.25 34.09 -6.59
CA ALA A 684 4.69 34.20 -6.81
C ALA A 684 4.99 35.07 -8.04
N LEU A 685 4.28 34.85 -9.16
CA LEU A 685 4.39 35.67 -10.36
C LEU A 685 4.03 37.14 -10.10
N CYS A 686 2.98 37.40 -9.33
CA CYS A 686 2.57 38.76 -8.95
C CYS A 686 3.52 39.42 -7.95
N SER A 687 4.30 38.63 -7.21
CA SER A 687 5.17 39.14 -6.14
C SER A 687 6.49 39.76 -6.62
N GLY A 688 6.83 39.59 -7.90
CA GLY A 688 8.06 40.09 -8.53
C GLY A 688 9.18 39.06 -8.47
#